data_AF-Q7RTS9-F1
#
_entry.id   AF-Q7RTS9-F1
#
_cell.length_a   1.000
_cell.length_b   1.000
_cell.length_c   1.000
_cell.angle_alpha   90.00
_cell.angle_beta   90.00
_cell.angle_gamma   90.00
#
_symmetry.space_group_name_H-M   'P 1'
#
loop_
_entity.id
_entity.type
_entity.pdbx_description
1 polymer ?
#
loop_
_entity_poly.entity_id
_entity_poly.type
_entity_poly.pdbx_seq_one_letter_code
_entity_poly.pdbx_strand_id
1 'polypeptide(L)'
;MGSNSSRIGDLPKNEYLKKLSGTESISENDPFWNQLLSFSFPAPTSSSELKLLEEATISVCRSLVENNPRTGNLGALIKVFLSRTKELKLSAECQNHIFIWQTHNALFIICCLLKVFICQMSEEELQLHFTYEEKSPGNYSSDSEDLLEELLCCLMQLITDIPLLDITYEISVEAISTMVVFLSCQLFHKEVLRQSISHKYLMRGPCLPYTSKLVKTLLYNFIRQEKPPPPGAHVFPQQSDGGGLLYGLASGVATGLWTVFTLGGVGSKAAASPELSSPLANQSLLLLLVLANLTDASDAPNPYRQAIMSFKNTQDSSPFPSSIPHAFQINFNSLYTALCEQQTSDQATLLLYTLLHQNSNIRTYMLARTDMENLVLPILEILYHVEERNSHHVYMALIILLILTEDDGFNRSIHEVILKNITWYSERVLTEISLGSLLILVVIRTIQYNMTRTRDKYLHTNCLAALANMSAQFRSLHQYAAQRIISLFSLLSKKHNKVLEQATQSLRGSLSSNDVPLPDYAQDLNVIEEVIRMMLEIINSCLTNSLHHNPNLVYALLYKRDLFEQFRTHPSFQDIMQNIDLVISFFSSRLLQAGAELSVERVLEIIKQGVVALPKDRLKKFPELKFKYVEEEQPEEFFIPYVWSLVYNSAVGLYWNPQDIQLFTMDSD
;
A
#
# COMPACT_ATOMS: atom_id res chain seq x y z
N MET A 1 -30.22 -19.00 7.90
CA MET A 1 -29.91 -18.73 9.32
C MET A 1 -31.22 -18.51 10.07
N GLY A 2 -32.10 -17.61 9.64
CA GLY A 2 -33.47 -17.59 10.14
C GLY A 2 -33.63 -17.16 11.61
N SER A 3 -34.86 -16.91 12.04
CA SER A 3 -35.18 -16.33 13.36
C SER A 3 -34.61 -17.09 14.57
N ASN A 4 -34.26 -18.37 14.39
CA ASN A 4 -33.83 -19.27 15.47
C ASN A 4 -32.33 -19.60 15.44
N SER A 5 -31.51 -19.08 14.51
CA SER A 5 -30.05 -19.33 14.55
C SER A 5 -29.32 -18.27 15.36
N SER A 6 -28.73 -18.69 16.47
CA SER A 6 -27.85 -17.86 17.30
C SER A 6 -26.38 -18.28 17.24
N ARG A 7 -26.06 -19.44 16.63
CA ARG A 7 -24.70 -20.01 16.63
C ARG A 7 -24.30 -20.56 15.25
N ILE A 8 -23.03 -20.39 14.90
CA ILE A 8 -22.43 -20.89 13.64
C ILE A 8 -22.55 -22.42 13.52
N GLY A 9 -22.45 -23.16 14.63
CA GLY A 9 -22.54 -24.62 14.64
C GLY A 9 -23.90 -25.20 14.21
N ASP A 10 -24.97 -24.40 14.25
CA ASP A 10 -26.32 -24.85 13.89
C ASP A 10 -26.64 -24.66 12.39
N LEU A 11 -25.78 -23.93 11.67
CA LEU A 11 -25.97 -23.59 10.26
C LEU A 11 -26.08 -24.79 9.31
N PRO A 12 -25.29 -25.87 9.45
CA PRO A 12 -25.43 -27.05 8.57
C PRO A 12 -26.80 -27.73 8.69
N LYS A 13 -27.47 -27.57 9.84
CA LYS A 13 -28.79 -28.17 10.13
C LYS A 13 -29.94 -27.19 9.99
N ASN A 14 -29.67 -25.92 9.66
CA ASN A 14 -30.67 -24.88 9.60
C ASN A 14 -31.70 -25.15 8.49
N GLU A 15 -32.97 -25.28 8.86
CA GLU A 15 -34.05 -25.62 7.93
C GLU A 15 -34.22 -24.57 6.83
N TYR A 16 -34.04 -23.29 7.15
CA TYR A 16 -34.15 -22.21 6.16
C TYR A 16 -33.04 -22.26 5.11
N LEU A 17 -31.81 -22.53 5.53
CA LEU A 17 -30.68 -22.72 4.60
C LEU A 17 -30.88 -23.96 3.74
N LYS A 18 -31.37 -25.06 4.32
CA LYS A 18 -31.69 -26.28 3.56
C LYS A 18 -32.82 -26.08 2.56
N LYS A 19 -33.84 -25.27 2.90
CA LYS A 19 -34.90 -24.91 1.97
C LYS A 19 -34.34 -24.06 0.82
N LEU A 20 -33.50 -23.07 1.11
CA LEU A 20 -32.82 -22.26 0.10
C LEU A 20 -32.00 -23.12 -0.88
N SER A 21 -31.20 -24.06 -0.35
CA SER A 21 -30.36 -24.98 -1.15
C SER A 21 -31.09 -26.22 -1.66
N GLY A 22 -32.40 -26.31 -1.45
CA GLY A 22 -33.23 -27.47 -1.75
C GLY A 22 -33.52 -27.63 -3.25
N THR A 23 -34.41 -28.56 -3.57
CA THR A 23 -34.80 -28.90 -4.94
C THR A 23 -36.05 -28.17 -5.43
N GLU A 24 -36.67 -27.36 -4.57
CA GLU A 24 -37.89 -26.61 -4.88
C GLU A 24 -37.55 -25.15 -5.19
N SER A 25 -38.23 -24.58 -6.19
CA SER A 25 -38.14 -23.16 -6.50
C SER A 25 -38.92 -22.33 -5.47
N ILE A 26 -38.31 -21.25 -5.00
CA ILE A 26 -38.90 -20.31 -4.05
C ILE A 26 -39.19 -19.01 -4.79
N SER A 27 -40.47 -18.61 -4.81
CA SER A 27 -40.86 -17.32 -5.41
C SER A 27 -40.25 -16.15 -4.64
N GLU A 28 -39.84 -15.08 -5.34
CA GLU A 28 -39.40 -13.82 -4.72
C GLU A 28 -40.44 -13.20 -3.78
N ASN A 29 -41.72 -13.55 -3.93
CA ASN A 29 -42.81 -13.06 -3.08
C ASN A 29 -43.12 -13.97 -1.88
N ASP A 30 -42.37 -15.06 -1.69
CA ASP A 30 -42.62 -16.03 -0.63
C ASP A 30 -42.31 -15.43 0.77
N PRO A 31 -43.18 -15.58 1.78
CA PRO A 31 -42.91 -15.10 3.14
C PRO A 31 -41.68 -15.76 3.79
N PHE A 32 -41.18 -16.86 3.24
CA PHE A 32 -39.91 -17.51 3.57
C PHE A 32 -38.75 -16.51 3.70
N TRP A 33 -38.64 -15.53 2.80
CA TRP A 33 -37.51 -14.60 2.80
C TRP A 33 -37.42 -13.80 4.09
N ASN A 34 -38.55 -13.30 4.59
CA ASN A 34 -38.58 -12.57 5.87
C ASN A 34 -38.10 -13.44 7.03
N GLN A 35 -38.41 -14.73 7.02
CA GLN A 35 -37.93 -15.65 8.04
C GLN A 35 -36.42 -15.90 7.89
N LEU A 36 -35.95 -16.26 6.69
CA LEU A 36 -34.55 -16.54 6.40
C LEU A 36 -33.63 -15.37 6.80
N LEU A 37 -34.05 -14.14 6.47
CA LEU A 37 -33.29 -12.90 6.66
C LEU A 37 -33.31 -12.36 8.09
N SER A 38 -34.05 -12.98 9.02
CA SER A 38 -34.18 -12.49 10.40
C SER A 38 -33.19 -13.15 11.38
N PHE A 39 -31.93 -13.38 10.99
CA PHE A 39 -30.91 -13.97 11.85
C PHE A 39 -30.06 -12.91 12.58
N SER A 40 -29.66 -13.19 13.82
CA SER A 40 -29.10 -12.17 14.73
C SER A 40 -27.67 -12.42 15.21
N PHE A 41 -27.01 -13.53 14.85
CA PHE A 41 -25.62 -13.70 15.27
C PHE A 41 -24.71 -12.69 14.50
N PRO A 42 -23.66 -12.18 15.17
CA PRO A 42 -22.80 -11.15 14.59
C PRO A 42 -22.05 -11.66 13.37
N ALA A 43 -21.86 -10.80 12.38
CA ALA A 43 -20.97 -11.07 11.26
C ALA A 43 -19.56 -11.36 11.81
N PRO A 44 -18.95 -12.50 11.47
CA PRO A 44 -17.58 -12.81 11.85
C PRO A 44 -16.61 -11.71 11.40
N THR A 45 -15.79 -11.21 12.31
CA THR A 45 -14.76 -10.20 11.99
C THR A 45 -13.38 -10.81 11.89
N SER A 46 -13.14 -11.93 12.57
CA SER A 46 -11.87 -12.65 12.55
C SER A 46 -11.81 -13.70 11.43
N SER A 47 -10.61 -13.92 10.89
CA SER A 47 -10.36 -14.98 9.89
C SER A 47 -10.73 -16.37 10.40
N SER A 48 -10.51 -16.66 11.69
CA SER A 48 -10.88 -17.92 12.32
C SER A 48 -12.39 -18.15 12.35
N GLU A 49 -13.18 -17.13 12.68
CA GLU A 49 -14.64 -17.25 12.71
C GLU A 49 -15.22 -17.33 11.29
N LEU A 50 -14.64 -16.60 10.32
CA LEU A 50 -15.01 -16.69 8.91
C LEU A 50 -14.72 -18.08 8.33
N LYS A 51 -13.57 -18.67 8.68
CA LYS A 51 -13.26 -20.06 8.30
C LYS A 51 -14.29 -21.05 8.88
N LEU A 52 -14.66 -20.89 10.16
CA LEU A 52 -15.70 -21.73 10.78
C LEU A 52 -17.07 -21.53 10.12
N LEU A 53 -17.40 -20.30 9.72
CA LEU A 53 -18.62 -20.02 8.96
C LEU A 53 -18.62 -20.72 7.60
N GLU A 54 -17.50 -20.67 6.87
CA GLU A 54 -17.36 -21.39 5.59
C GLU A 54 -17.50 -22.89 5.78
N GLU A 55 -16.78 -23.48 6.73
CA GLU A 55 -16.86 -24.92 7.02
C GLU A 55 -18.29 -25.34 7.41
N ALA A 56 -19.00 -24.49 8.16
CA ALA A 56 -20.38 -24.75 8.58
C ALA A 56 -21.40 -24.59 7.44
N THR A 57 -21.12 -23.78 6.42
CA THR A 57 -22.06 -23.46 5.34
C THR A 57 -21.75 -24.15 4.02
N ILE A 58 -20.52 -24.67 3.82
CA ILE A 58 -20.07 -25.21 2.54
C ILE A 58 -20.98 -26.30 1.97
N SER A 59 -21.53 -27.18 2.82
CA SER A 59 -22.46 -28.23 2.38
C SER A 59 -23.76 -27.65 1.82
N VAL A 60 -24.28 -26.58 2.43
CA VAL A 60 -25.49 -25.89 1.96
C VAL A 60 -25.18 -25.16 0.66
N CYS A 61 -24.05 -24.46 0.60
CA CYS A 61 -23.66 -23.71 -0.60
C CYS A 61 -23.45 -24.63 -1.81
N ARG A 62 -22.78 -25.79 -1.64
CA ARG A 62 -22.63 -26.79 -2.71
C ARG A 62 -23.96 -27.35 -3.20
N SER A 63 -24.86 -27.68 -2.28
CA SER A 63 -26.23 -28.11 -2.63
C SER A 63 -26.98 -27.03 -3.42
N LEU A 64 -26.77 -25.75 -3.09
CA LEU A 64 -27.35 -24.65 -3.86
C LEU A 64 -26.74 -24.56 -5.26
N VAL A 65 -25.41 -24.65 -5.40
CA VAL A 65 -24.74 -24.65 -6.71
C VAL A 65 -25.34 -25.73 -7.62
N GLU A 66 -25.51 -26.95 -7.11
CA GLU A 66 -26.08 -28.07 -7.88
C GLU A 66 -27.55 -27.85 -8.27
N ASN A 67 -28.36 -27.31 -7.36
CA ASN A 67 -29.82 -27.18 -7.55
C ASN A 67 -30.25 -25.85 -8.19
N ASN A 68 -29.42 -24.80 -8.15
CA ASN A 68 -29.77 -23.47 -8.61
C ASN A 68 -30.17 -23.39 -10.10
N PRO A 69 -29.49 -24.10 -11.03
CA PRO A 69 -29.91 -24.08 -12.44
C PRO A 69 -31.36 -24.57 -12.66
N ARG A 70 -31.90 -25.35 -11.71
CA ARG A 70 -33.29 -25.83 -11.76
C ARG A 70 -34.26 -25.01 -10.91
N THR A 71 -33.80 -24.51 -9.76
CA THR A 71 -34.68 -23.84 -8.78
C THR A 71 -34.71 -22.32 -8.92
N GLY A 72 -33.66 -21.70 -9.46
CA GLY A 72 -33.54 -20.24 -9.57
C GLY A 72 -33.46 -19.50 -8.22
N ASN A 73 -33.18 -20.22 -7.11
CA ASN A 73 -33.28 -19.66 -5.76
C ASN A 73 -32.26 -18.54 -5.48
N LEU A 74 -31.08 -18.56 -6.09
CA LEU A 74 -30.14 -17.44 -6.04
C LEU A 74 -30.72 -16.20 -6.73
N GLY A 75 -31.29 -16.38 -7.93
CA GLY A 75 -31.94 -15.30 -8.67
C GLY A 75 -33.10 -14.68 -7.89
N ALA A 76 -33.94 -15.52 -7.25
CA ALA A 76 -35.01 -15.06 -6.39
C ALA A 76 -34.49 -14.26 -5.17
N LEU A 77 -33.44 -14.72 -4.51
CA LEU A 77 -32.79 -13.98 -3.41
C LEU A 77 -32.28 -12.61 -3.86
N ILE A 78 -31.64 -12.55 -5.04
CA ILE A 78 -31.13 -11.29 -5.62
C ILE A 78 -32.29 -10.36 -5.94
N LYS A 79 -33.38 -10.84 -6.55
CA LYS A 79 -34.58 -10.02 -6.83
C LYS A 79 -35.22 -9.48 -5.55
N VAL A 80 -35.29 -10.28 -4.48
CA VAL A 80 -35.74 -9.83 -3.16
C VAL A 80 -34.84 -8.71 -2.62
N PHE A 81 -33.52 -8.89 -2.71
CA PHE A 81 -32.57 -7.87 -2.30
C PHE A 81 -32.71 -6.58 -3.13
N LEU A 82 -32.75 -6.67 -4.46
CA LEU A 82 -32.94 -5.54 -5.37
C LEU A 82 -34.26 -4.79 -5.14
N SER A 83 -35.34 -5.52 -4.81
CA SER A 83 -36.61 -4.91 -4.44
C SER A 83 -36.47 -4.11 -3.14
N ARG A 84 -35.79 -4.68 -2.14
CA ARG A 84 -35.57 -4.02 -0.85
C ARG A 84 -34.67 -2.78 -0.94
N THR A 85 -33.67 -2.77 -1.81
CA THR A 85 -32.78 -1.62 -1.95
C THR A 85 -33.49 -0.39 -2.53
N LYS A 86 -34.53 -0.57 -3.35
CA LYS A 86 -35.39 0.52 -3.84
C LYS A 86 -36.08 1.29 -2.71
N GLU A 87 -36.42 0.60 -1.61
CA GLU A 87 -37.05 1.18 -0.43
C GLU A 87 -36.05 1.57 0.67
N LEU A 88 -34.75 1.29 0.49
CA LEU A 88 -33.76 1.44 1.54
C LEU A 88 -33.56 2.90 1.96
N LYS A 89 -33.57 3.83 1.00
CA LYS A 89 -33.43 5.26 1.29
C LYS A 89 -34.57 5.79 2.17
N LEU A 90 -35.80 5.47 1.80
CA LEU A 90 -36.98 5.82 2.60
C LEU A 90 -36.97 5.11 3.96
N SER A 91 -36.52 3.86 4.01
CA SER A 91 -36.39 3.09 5.25
C SER A 91 -35.35 3.68 6.19
N ALA A 92 -34.24 4.23 5.67
CA ALA A 92 -33.24 4.94 6.46
C ALA A 92 -33.79 6.25 7.04
N GLU A 93 -34.55 7.02 6.26
CA GLU A 93 -35.22 8.24 6.73
C GLU A 93 -36.26 7.92 7.83
N CYS A 94 -37.01 6.83 7.67
CA CYS A 94 -37.99 6.34 8.65
C CYS A 94 -37.38 5.58 9.84
N GLN A 95 -36.04 5.41 9.91
CA GLN A 95 -35.35 4.62 10.94
C GLN A 95 -35.93 3.19 11.07
N ASN A 96 -36.28 2.56 9.93
CA ASN A 96 -36.81 1.19 9.91
C ASN A 96 -35.68 0.18 10.08
N HIS A 97 -35.22 0.04 11.32
CA HIS A 97 -34.13 -0.83 11.74
C HIS A 97 -34.29 -2.28 11.28
N ILE A 98 -35.49 -2.85 11.38
CA ILE A 98 -35.76 -4.24 11.00
C ILE A 98 -35.58 -4.43 9.50
N PHE A 99 -36.10 -3.50 8.69
CA PHE A 99 -35.98 -3.57 7.24
C PHE A 99 -34.52 -3.48 6.81
N ILE A 100 -33.77 -2.51 7.34
CA ILE A 100 -32.36 -2.28 7.02
C ILE A 100 -31.52 -3.51 7.41
N TRP A 101 -31.72 -4.04 8.61
CA TRP A 101 -31.06 -5.25 9.09
C TRP A 101 -31.32 -6.47 8.20
N GLN A 102 -32.56 -6.71 7.80
CA GLN A 102 -32.88 -7.80 6.87
C GLN A 102 -32.27 -7.58 5.47
N THR A 103 -32.14 -6.32 5.02
CA THR A 103 -31.47 -6.00 3.74
C THR A 103 -29.98 -6.27 3.82
N HIS A 104 -29.33 -5.89 4.92
CA HIS A 104 -27.94 -6.25 5.21
C HIS A 104 -27.76 -7.77 5.23
N ASN A 105 -28.62 -8.49 5.95
CA ASN A 105 -28.58 -9.95 6.03
C ASN A 105 -28.75 -10.63 4.67
N ALA A 106 -29.57 -10.07 3.78
CA ALA A 106 -29.71 -10.57 2.41
C ALA A 106 -28.42 -10.41 1.63
N LEU A 107 -27.80 -9.24 1.72
CA LEU A 107 -26.53 -8.95 1.06
C LEU A 107 -25.40 -9.84 1.59
N PHE A 108 -25.32 -10.05 2.91
CA PHE A 108 -24.35 -10.96 3.52
C PHE A 108 -24.46 -12.39 2.99
N ILE A 109 -25.69 -12.90 2.86
CA ILE A 109 -25.92 -14.22 2.25
C ILE A 109 -25.48 -14.20 0.78
N ILE A 110 -25.84 -13.17 0.01
CA ILE A 110 -25.42 -13.03 -1.39
C ILE A 110 -23.88 -13.02 -1.51
N CYS A 111 -23.19 -12.29 -0.65
CA CYS A 111 -21.73 -12.22 -0.58
C CYS A 111 -21.11 -13.61 -0.34
N CYS A 112 -21.61 -14.34 0.67
CA CYS A 112 -21.17 -15.71 0.97
C CYS A 112 -21.40 -16.66 -0.22
N LEU A 113 -22.58 -16.61 -0.85
CA LEU A 113 -22.91 -17.45 -1.99
C LEU A 113 -22.06 -17.11 -3.21
N LEU A 114 -21.94 -15.82 -3.54
CA LEU A 114 -21.15 -15.34 -4.67
C LEU A 114 -19.70 -15.82 -4.57
N LYS A 115 -19.11 -15.72 -3.37
CA LYS A 115 -17.77 -16.22 -3.09
C LYS A 115 -17.62 -17.72 -3.38
N VAL A 116 -18.56 -18.54 -2.88
CA VAL A 116 -18.52 -19.99 -3.11
C VAL A 116 -18.65 -20.30 -4.60
N PHE A 117 -19.52 -19.59 -5.31
CA PHE A 117 -19.70 -19.78 -6.74
C PHE A 117 -18.40 -19.47 -7.49
N ILE A 118 -17.79 -18.31 -7.24
CA ILE A 118 -16.49 -17.92 -7.83
C ILE A 118 -15.40 -18.96 -7.55
N CYS A 119 -15.38 -19.57 -6.36
CA CYS A 119 -14.36 -20.57 -6.02
C CYS A 119 -14.57 -21.94 -6.70
N GLN A 120 -15.79 -22.26 -7.17
CA GLN A 120 -16.15 -23.63 -7.59
C GLN A 120 -16.37 -23.81 -9.09
N MET A 121 -16.51 -22.72 -9.86
CA MET A 121 -16.89 -22.80 -11.28
C MET A 121 -16.16 -21.76 -12.13
N SER A 122 -16.18 -21.91 -13.45
CA SER A 122 -15.58 -20.94 -14.37
C SER A 122 -16.39 -19.64 -14.44
N GLU A 123 -15.80 -18.57 -15.00
CA GLU A 123 -16.51 -17.29 -15.21
C GLU A 123 -17.72 -17.44 -16.15
N GLU A 124 -17.64 -18.31 -17.16
CA GLU A 124 -18.78 -18.55 -18.05
C GLU A 124 -19.92 -19.30 -17.32
N GLU A 125 -19.57 -20.32 -16.53
CA GLU A 125 -20.54 -21.05 -15.71
C GLU A 125 -21.18 -20.12 -14.67
N LEU A 126 -20.38 -19.31 -13.99
CA LEU A 126 -20.84 -18.30 -13.04
C LEU A 126 -21.90 -17.41 -13.68
N GLN A 127 -21.64 -16.86 -14.87
CA GLN A 127 -22.58 -15.97 -15.55
C GLN A 127 -23.93 -16.64 -15.82
N LEU A 128 -23.93 -17.92 -16.21
CA LEU A 128 -25.16 -18.67 -16.51
C LEU A 128 -26.09 -18.77 -15.29
N HIS A 129 -25.55 -18.78 -14.06
CA HIS A 129 -26.36 -18.80 -12.84
C HIS A 129 -27.15 -17.50 -12.59
N PHE A 130 -26.78 -16.39 -13.24
CA PHE A 130 -27.44 -15.08 -13.09
C PHE A 130 -28.29 -14.66 -14.30
N THR A 131 -28.08 -15.29 -15.46
CA THR A 131 -28.84 -14.99 -16.69
C THR A 131 -29.87 -16.06 -17.07
N TYR A 132 -29.99 -17.13 -16.27
CA TYR A 132 -30.89 -18.24 -16.62
C TYR A 132 -32.36 -17.86 -16.49
N GLU A 133 -33.08 -17.91 -17.61
CA GLU A 133 -34.54 -17.88 -17.66
C GLU A 133 -35.09 -19.25 -18.09
N GLU A 134 -36.08 -19.75 -17.36
CA GLU A 134 -36.88 -20.88 -17.81
C GLU A 134 -37.75 -20.42 -18.98
N LYS A 135 -37.31 -20.74 -20.22
CA LYS A 135 -38.06 -20.40 -21.43
C LYS A 135 -39.40 -21.13 -21.43
N SER A 136 -40.47 -20.43 -21.07
CA SER A 136 -41.83 -20.87 -21.37
C SER A 136 -42.00 -20.91 -22.91
N PRO A 137 -42.63 -21.96 -23.47
CA PRO A 137 -42.78 -22.07 -24.92
C PRO A 137 -43.61 -20.88 -25.45
N GLY A 138 -42.95 -19.96 -26.16
CA GLY A 138 -43.58 -18.82 -26.84
C GLY A 138 -42.98 -17.44 -26.55
N ASN A 139 -42.16 -17.27 -25.51
CA ASN A 139 -41.47 -15.99 -25.26
C ASN A 139 -40.15 -15.90 -26.05
N TYR A 140 -40.11 -15.00 -27.03
CA TYR A 140 -38.94 -14.64 -27.83
C TYR A 140 -38.42 -13.23 -27.51
N SER A 141 -38.60 -12.73 -26.29
CA SER A 141 -37.92 -11.51 -25.86
C SER A 141 -36.41 -11.79 -25.77
N SER A 142 -35.61 -11.00 -26.48
CA SER A 142 -34.15 -11.05 -26.45
C SER A 142 -33.54 -10.39 -25.21
N ASP A 143 -34.36 -9.72 -24.41
CA ASP A 143 -33.93 -9.00 -23.22
C ASP A 143 -33.85 -10.00 -22.05
N SER A 144 -32.90 -10.93 -22.11
CA SER A 144 -32.59 -11.76 -20.95
C SER A 144 -32.09 -10.85 -19.83
N GLU A 145 -32.80 -10.81 -18.70
CA GLU A 145 -32.37 -10.05 -17.52
C GLU A 145 -31.00 -10.56 -17.04
N ASP A 146 -30.01 -9.67 -16.93
CA ASP A 146 -28.69 -9.98 -16.37
C ASP A 146 -28.65 -9.57 -14.89
N LEU A 147 -29.04 -10.49 -14.01
CA LEU A 147 -29.13 -10.20 -12.56
C LEU A 147 -27.78 -9.88 -11.94
N LEU A 148 -26.67 -10.31 -12.56
CA LEU A 148 -25.34 -9.97 -12.08
C LEU A 148 -25.03 -8.50 -12.37
N GLU A 149 -25.36 -8.03 -13.58
CA GLU A 149 -25.22 -6.62 -13.94
C GLU A 149 -26.07 -5.71 -13.04
N GLU A 150 -27.32 -6.10 -12.79
CA GLU A 150 -28.23 -5.37 -11.89
C GLU A 150 -27.71 -5.35 -10.45
N LEU A 151 -27.21 -6.50 -9.95
CA LEU A 151 -26.60 -6.59 -8.63
C LEU A 151 -25.40 -5.65 -8.52
N LEU A 152 -24.48 -5.68 -9.48
CA LEU A 152 -23.29 -4.81 -9.47
C LEU A 152 -23.66 -3.32 -9.53
N CYS A 153 -24.61 -2.94 -10.38
CA CYS A 153 -25.14 -1.58 -10.41
C CYS A 153 -25.74 -1.18 -9.05
N CYS A 154 -26.49 -2.08 -8.43
CA CYS A 154 -27.10 -1.86 -7.13
C CYS A 154 -26.04 -1.70 -6.02
N LEU A 155 -24.99 -2.52 -6.01
CA LEU A 155 -23.88 -2.39 -5.06
C LEU A 155 -23.19 -1.02 -5.20
N MET A 156 -22.94 -0.57 -6.43
CA MET A 156 -22.38 0.77 -6.65
C MET A 156 -23.31 1.86 -6.12
N GLN A 157 -24.62 1.78 -6.38
CA GLN A 157 -25.60 2.71 -5.83
C GLN A 157 -25.66 2.67 -4.29
N LEU A 158 -25.58 1.48 -3.68
CA LEU A 158 -25.53 1.36 -2.22
C LEU A 158 -24.30 2.09 -1.65
N ILE A 159 -23.15 1.94 -2.30
CA ILE A 159 -21.92 2.62 -1.89
C ILE A 159 -22.03 4.13 -2.11
N THR A 160 -22.62 4.58 -3.21
CA THR A 160 -22.55 5.99 -3.63
C THR A 160 -23.73 6.86 -3.27
N ASP A 161 -24.93 6.31 -3.11
CA ASP A 161 -26.19 7.07 -3.06
C ASP A 161 -26.88 6.97 -1.70
N ILE A 162 -26.62 5.89 -0.95
CA ILE A 162 -27.17 5.72 0.39
C ILE A 162 -26.36 6.57 1.37
N PRO A 163 -27.03 7.38 2.21
CA PRO A 163 -26.33 8.16 3.23
C PRO A 163 -25.67 7.23 4.24
N LEU A 164 -24.41 7.51 4.57
CA LEU A 164 -23.68 6.81 5.60
C LEU A 164 -24.14 7.31 6.98
N LEU A 165 -24.84 6.43 7.69
CA LEU A 165 -25.43 6.62 9.02
C LEU A 165 -25.11 5.37 9.85
N ASP A 166 -25.23 5.45 11.18
CA ASP A 166 -25.01 4.30 12.07
C ASP A 166 -25.80 3.05 11.65
N ILE A 167 -27.04 3.24 11.19
CA ILE A 167 -27.93 2.14 10.75
C ILE A 167 -27.56 1.58 9.37
N THR A 168 -26.92 2.35 8.50
CA THR A 168 -26.55 1.95 7.13
C THR A 168 -25.07 1.61 6.98
N TYR A 169 -24.27 1.78 8.03
CA TYR A 169 -22.83 1.51 8.05
C TYR A 169 -22.51 0.08 7.59
N GLU A 170 -23.16 -0.91 8.20
CA GLU A 170 -22.94 -2.34 7.90
C GLU A 170 -23.35 -2.71 6.47
N ILE A 171 -24.38 -2.07 5.90
CA ILE A 171 -24.73 -2.26 4.49
C ILE A 171 -23.62 -1.74 3.59
N SER A 172 -23.01 -0.60 3.95
CA SER A 172 -21.95 0.01 3.15
C SER A 172 -20.68 -0.85 3.16
N VAL A 173 -20.29 -1.36 4.33
CA VAL A 173 -19.17 -2.31 4.50
C VAL A 173 -19.44 -3.59 3.72
N GLU A 174 -20.64 -4.17 3.85
CA GLU A 174 -20.98 -5.41 3.15
C GLU A 174 -21.06 -5.22 1.62
N ALA A 175 -21.52 -4.06 1.14
CA ALA A 175 -21.56 -3.76 -0.29
C ALA A 175 -20.15 -3.68 -0.90
N ILE A 176 -19.21 -3.04 -0.19
CA ILE A 176 -17.79 -3.01 -0.59
C ILE A 176 -17.18 -4.41 -0.53
N SER A 177 -17.47 -5.17 0.53
CA SER A 177 -16.98 -6.55 0.69
C SER A 177 -17.49 -7.45 -0.44
N THR A 178 -18.76 -7.33 -0.81
CA THR A 178 -19.37 -8.06 -1.93
C THR A 178 -18.70 -7.69 -3.26
N MET A 179 -18.36 -6.41 -3.47
CA MET A 179 -17.63 -5.98 -4.65
C MET A 179 -16.20 -6.56 -4.70
N VAL A 180 -15.51 -6.61 -3.56
CA VAL A 180 -14.19 -7.26 -3.46
C VAL A 180 -14.30 -8.76 -3.74
N VAL A 181 -15.33 -9.43 -3.21
CA VAL A 181 -15.61 -10.84 -3.50
C VAL A 181 -15.83 -11.07 -4.98
N PHE A 182 -16.65 -10.23 -5.66
CA PHE A 182 -16.84 -10.32 -7.10
C PHE A 182 -15.52 -10.21 -7.88
N LEU A 183 -14.65 -9.29 -7.48
CA LEU A 183 -13.35 -9.07 -8.12
C LEU A 183 -12.34 -10.18 -7.80
N SER A 184 -12.60 -11.02 -6.78
CA SER A 184 -11.67 -12.04 -6.31
C SER A 184 -11.44 -13.20 -7.29
N CYS A 185 -12.13 -13.25 -8.43
CA CYS A 185 -11.83 -14.17 -9.54
C CYS A 185 -10.33 -14.19 -9.88
N GLN A 186 -9.66 -13.04 -9.78
CA GLN A 186 -8.22 -12.91 -10.03
C GLN A 186 -7.34 -13.73 -9.06
N LEU A 187 -7.79 -14.00 -7.82
CA LEU A 187 -7.02 -14.79 -6.83
C LEU A 187 -6.83 -16.25 -7.27
N PHE A 188 -7.80 -16.78 -8.01
CA PHE A 188 -7.86 -18.20 -8.39
C PHE A 188 -7.14 -18.48 -9.73
N HIS A 189 -6.50 -17.47 -10.31
CA HIS A 189 -5.73 -17.57 -11.53
C HIS A 189 -4.29 -17.19 -11.25
N LYS A 190 -3.34 -18.00 -11.75
CA LYS A 190 -1.92 -17.72 -11.65
C LYS A 190 -1.50 -16.52 -12.50
N GLU A 191 -2.17 -16.31 -13.63
CA GLU A 191 -1.87 -15.23 -14.57
C GLU A 191 -2.80 -14.03 -14.34
N VAL A 192 -2.32 -12.84 -14.69
CA VAL A 192 -3.15 -11.63 -14.72
C VAL A 192 -4.25 -11.77 -15.77
N LEU A 193 -5.50 -11.63 -15.34
CA LEU A 193 -6.68 -11.73 -16.19
C LEU A 193 -6.81 -10.46 -17.03
N ARG A 194 -6.55 -10.58 -18.34
CA ARG A 194 -6.72 -9.47 -19.32
C ARG A 194 -8.12 -9.40 -19.94
N GLN A 195 -8.90 -10.46 -19.80
CA GLN A 195 -10.30 -10.53 -20.21
C GLN A 195 -11.04 -11.34 -19.15
N SER A 196 -11.93 -10.68 -18.42
CA SER A 196 -12.71 -11.31 -17.37
C SER A 196 -14.11 -10.71 -17.30
N ILE A 197 -14.98 -11.34 -16.54
CA ILE A 197 -16.32 -10.90 -16.19
C ILE A 197 -16.31 -9.50 -15.57
N SER A 198 -15.24 -9.15 -14.85
CA SER A 198 -15.03 -7.79 -14.33
C SER A 198 -14.88 -6.75 -15.44
N HIS A 199 -14.14 -7.07 -16.52
CA HIS A 199 -14.02 -6.18 -17.68
C HIS A 199 -15.36 -5.99 -18.38
N LYS A 200 -16.13 -7.08 -18.52
CA LYS A 200 -17.46 -7.05 -19.14
C LYS A 200 -18.41 -6.11 -18.41
N TYR A 201 -18.52 -6.22 -17.09
CA TYR A 201 -19.52 -5.46 -16.33
C TYR A 201 -19.03 -4.11 -15.81
N LEU A 202 -17.75 -3.96 -15.45
CA LEU A 202 -17.26 -2.75 -14.78
C LEU A 202 -16.65 -1.73 -15.73
N MET A 203 -16.18 -2.15 -16.91
CA MET A 203 -15.59 -1.27 -17.93
C MET A 203 -16.54 -0.96 -19.08
N ARG A 204 -17.68 -1.65 -19.15
CA ARG A 204 -18.70 -1.48 -20.18
C ARG A 204 -20.09 -1.49 -19.53
N GLY A 205 -21.11 -1.11 -20.31
CA GLY A 205 -22.49 -1.26 -19.88
C GLY A 205 -22.96 -0.28 -18.79
N PRO A 206 -24.03 -0.61 -18.05
CA PRO A 206 -24.71 0.27 -17.11
C PRO A 206 -23.93 0.63 -15.85
N CYS A 207 -22.88 -0.10 -15.48
CA CYS A 207 -22.03 0.26 -14.34
C CYS A 207 -21.08 1.43 -14.65
N LEU A 208 -20.67 1.59 -15.91
CA LEU A 208 -19.65 2.57 -16.32
C LEU A 208 -19.94 4.02 -15.87
N PRO A 209 -21.19 4.55 -15.94
CA PRO A 209 -21.52 5.89 -15.46
C PRO A 209 -21.27 6.13 -13.96
N TYR A 210 -21.21 5.09 -13.14
CA TYR A 210 -20.97 5.23 -11.69
C TYR A 210 -19.50 5.44 -11.34
N THR A 211 -18.56 5.20 -12.27
CA THR A 211 -17.10 5.23 -12.05
C THR A 211 -16.63 6.40 -11.20
N SER A 212 -16.89 7.64 -11.65
CA SER A 212 -16.41 8.84 -10.95
C SER A 212 -16.99 8.97 -9.55
N LYS A 213 -18.27 8.61 -9.39
CA LYS A 213 -18.98 8.69 -8.11
C LYS A 213 -18.45 7.62 -7.15
N LEU A 214 -18.22 6.41 -7.63
CA LEU A 214 -17.66 5.31 -6.86
C LEU A 214 -16.25 5.65 -6.36
N VAL A 215 -15.32 6.02 -7.26
CA VAL A 215 -13.95 6.41 -6.89
C VAL A 215 -13.96 7.55 -5.88
N LYS A 216 -14.79 8.58 -6.11
CA LYS A 216 -14.94 9.71 -5.19
C LYS A 216 -15.43 9.27 -3.81
N THR A 217 -16.44 8.41 -3.74
CA THR A 217 -16.98 7.94 -2.45
C THR A 217 -15.98 7.05 -1.70
N LEU A 218 -15.29 6.15 -2.39
CA LEU A 218 -14.24 5.32 -1.78
C LEU A 218 -13.11 6.17 -1.18
N LEU A 219 -12.67 7.21 -1.90
CA LEU A 219 -11.71 8.19 -1.38
C LEU A 219 -12.27 8.96 -0.18
N TYR A 220 -13.55 9.34 -0.17
CA TYR A 220 -14.15 10.00 1.00
C TYR A 220 -14.23 9.09 2.21
N ASN A 221 -14.55 7.81 2.04
CA ASN A 221 -14.53 6.84 3.13
C ASN A 221 -13.12 6.72 3.73
N PHE A 222 -12.10 6.63 2.87
CA PHE A 222 -10.69 6.67 3.28
C PHE A 222 -10.34 7.96 4.04
N ILE A 223 -10.80 9.12 3.56
CA ILE A 223 -10.51 10.42 4.19
C ILE A 223 -11.18 10.56 5.56
N ARG A 224 -12.43 10.11 5.68
CA ARG A 224 -13.24 10.36 6.88
C ARG A 224 -12.93 9.41 8.03
N GLN A 225 -12.41 8.22 7.75
CA GLN A 225 -12.06 7.22 8.77
C GLN A 225 -13.23 6.95 9.73
N GLU A 226 -14.46 6.86 9.20
CA GLU A 226 -15.67 6.71 10.03
C GLU A 226 -15.63 5.37 10.81
N LYS A 227 -15.70 5.48 12.14
CA LYS A 227 -15.65 4.33 13.03
C LYS A 227 -16.96 3.54 12.96
N PRO A 228 -16.92 2.21 13.20
CA PRO A 228 -18.14 1.43 13.31
C PRO A 228 -19.01 1.97 14.46
N PRO A 229 -20.35 1.88 14.33
CA PRO A 229 -21.25 2.29 15.40
C PRO A 229 -21.01 1.44 16.67
N PRO A 230 -21.28 1.98 17.87
CA PRO A 230 -21.07 1.24 19.11
C PRO A 230 -21.97 -0.01 19.17
N PRO A 231 -21.56 -1.10 19.86
CA PRO A 231 -22.29 -2.37 19.90
C PRO A 231 -23.77 -2.29 20.34
N GLY A 232 -24.18 -1.20 21.01
CA GLY A 232 -25.56 -0.93 21.42
C GLY A 232 -26.45 -0.23 20.39
N ALA A 233 -25.90 0.21 19.24
CA ALA A 233 -26.67 0.77 18.13
C ALA A 233 -27.21 -0.30 17.18
N HIS A 234 -26.75 -1.55 17.30
CA HIS A 234 -27.34 -2.67 16.60
C HIS A 234 -28.75 -2.96 17.14
N VAL A 235 -29.68 -3.21 16.22
CA VAL A 235 -31.14 -3.36 16.42
C VAL A 235 -31.52 -4.35 17.53
N PHE A 236 -30.67 -5.35 17.78
CA PHE A 236 -30.85 -6.30 18.87
C PHE A 236 -29.74 -6.08 19.89
N PRO A 237 -30.07 -5.65 21.14
CA PRO A 237 -29.15 -5.78 22.24
C PRO A 237 -28.68 -7.22 22.27
N GLN A 238 -27.36 -7.41 22.30
CA GLN A 238 -26.75 -8.71 22.61
C GLN A 238 -27.54 -9.29 23.77
N GLN A 239 -28.25 -10.41 23.54
CA GLN A 239 -28.95 -11.13 24.59
C GLN A 239 -27.87 -11.67 25.54
N SER A 240 -27.43 -10.80 26.45
CA SER A 240 -27.06 -11.20 27.79
C SER A 240 -28.31 -11.85 28.37
N ASP A 241 -28.21 -13.17 28.59
CA ASP A 241 -29.28 -14.06 29.03
C ASP A 241 -30.20 -13.39 30.06
N GLY A 242 -31.35 -12.92 29.60
CA GLY A 242 -32.49 -12.56 30.43
C GLY A 242 -33.21 -13.84 30.86
N GLY A 243 -32.55 -14.63 31.70
CA GLY A 243 -33.02 -15.96 32.06
C GLY A 243 -32.41 -16.50 33.34
N GLY A 244 -32.98 -16.10 34.49
CA GLY A 244 -33.03 -16.97 35.66
C GLY A 244 -31.86 -16.87 36.64
N LEU A 245 -32.13 -16.16 37.72
CA LEU A 245 -31.33 -15.92 38.93
C LEU A 245 -30.93 -17.20 39.72
N LEU A 246 -30.35 -18.24 39.12
CA LEU A 246 -29.98 -19.47 39.87
C LEU A 246 -28.75 -20.27 39.35
N TYR A 247 -27.72 -19.64 38.79
CA TYR A 247 -26.40 -20.32 38.63
C TYR A 247 -25.25 -19.60 39.32
N GLY A 248 -25.50 -19.22 40.58
CA GLY A 248 -24.51 -18.62 41.47
C GLY A 248 -23.57 -19.57 42.21
N LEU A 249 -23.63 -20.91 42.07
CA LEU A 249 -22.79 -21.80 42.89
C LEU A 249 -22.29 -23.13 42.28
N ALA A 250 -22.24 -23.36 40.96
CA ALA A 250 -21.76 -24.68 40.47
C ALA A 250 -21.00 -24.78 39.13
N SER A 251 -20.35 -23.73 38.62
CA SER A 251 -19.30 -23.91 37.60
C SER A 251 -18.09 -22.99 37.77
N GLY A 252 -17.77 -22.67 39.02
CA GLY A 252 -16.54 -21.99 39.44
C GLY A 252 -15.24 -22.80 39.26
N VAL A 253 -15.15 -23.68 38.25
CA VAL A 253 -13.94 -24.45 37.97
C VAL A 253 -13.76 -24.66 36.46
N ALA A 254 -13.47 -23.59 35.69
CA ALA A 254 -12.77 -23.74 34.41
C ALA A 254 -12.18 -22.46 33.79
N THR A 255 -12.60 -21.23 34.16
CA THR A 255 -12.07 -20.00 33.51
C THR A 255 -11.39 -19.01 34.46
N GLY A 256 -11.23 -19.37 35.75
CA GLY A 256 -10.53 -18.57 36.75
C GLY A 256 -9.01 -18.73 36.82
N LEU A 257 -8.36 -19.35 35.82
CA LEU A 257 -6.91 -19.61 35.88
C LEU A 257 -6.07 -19.08 34.71
N TRP A 258 -6.63 -18.26 33.82
CA TRP A 258 -5.81 -17.55 32.82
C TRP A 258 -5.38 -16.14 33.23
N THR A 259 -5.91 -15.57 34.31
CA THR A 259 -5.59 -14.18 34.70
C THR A 259 -4.44 -14.06 35.72
N VAL A 260 -3.94 -15.15 36.32
CA VAL A 260 -2.99 -15.04 37.45
C VAL A 260 -1.56 -15.52 37.16
N PHE A 261 -1.26 -16.17 36.03
CA PHE A 261 0.11 -16.69 35.80
C PHE A 261 0.85 -16.28 34.54
N THR A 262 0.55 -15.10 33.98
CA THR A 262 1.48 -14.40 33.06
C THR A 262 1.88 -13.03 33.62
N LEU A 263 2.32 -13.04 34.88
CA LEU A 263 3.17 -12.02 35.48
C LEU A 263 4.63 -12.50 35.33
N GLY A 264 5.22 -12.28 34.16
CA GLY A 264 6.64 -12.61 33.90
C GLY A 264 6.87 -13.37 32.60
N GLY A 265 6.91 -12.65 31.49
CA GLY A 265 7.27 -13.22 30.18
C GLY A 265 7.49 -12.12 29.16
N VAL A 266 8.74 -11.69 29.05
CA VAL A 266 9.40 -10.95 27.97
C VAL A 266 8.48 -10.55 26.81
N GLY A 267 8.26 -9.24 26.68
CA GLY A 267 7.39 -8.64 25.67
C GLY A 267 7.74 -9.07 24.25
N SER A 268 6.98 -10.02 23.72
CA SER A 268 6.47 -9.86 22.36
C SER A 268 5.60 -8.62 22.43
N LYS A 269 6.04 -7.52 21.78
CA LYS A 269 5.16 -6.40 21.49
C LYS A 269 3.90 -7.01 20.88
N ALA A 270 2.79 -6.98 21.63
CA ALA A 270 1.49 -7.17 21.05
C ALA A 270 1.45 -6.20 19.86
N ALA A 271 1.30 -6.75 18.65
CA ALA A 271 1.11 -5.95 17.46
C ALA A 271 0.05 -4.90 17.80
N ALA A 272 0.35 -3.65 17.44
CA ALA A 272 -0.44 -2.49 17.83
C ALA A 272 -1.94 -2.81 17.78
N SER A 273 -2.61 -2.60 18.92
CA SER A 273 -4.04 -2.79 19.14
C SER A 273 -4.87 -2.45 17.88
N PRO A 274 -5.73 -3.35 17.36
CA PRO A 274 -6.57 -3.06 16.20
C PRO A 274 -7.70 -2.04 16.48
N GLU A 275 -7.69 -1.37 17.64
CA GLU A 275 -8.69 -0.36 18.03
C GLU A 275 -8.68 0.91 17.16
N LEU A 276 -7.71 1.09 16.25
CA LEU A 276 -7.61 2.31 15.44
C LEU A 276 -8.12 2.21 13.98
N SER A 277 -8.40 1.04 13.42
CA SER A 277 -8.77 0.97 11.99
C SER A 277 -10.29 1.11 11.78
N SER A 278 -10.70 2.05 10.94
CA SER A 278 -12.06 2.07 10.37
C SER A 278 -12.17 0.94 9.31
N PRO A 279 -13.00 -0.10 9.52
CA PRO A 279 -13.17 -1.18 8.55
C PRO A 279 -13.65 -0.64 7.19
N LEU A 280 -14.60 0.29 7.21
CA LEU A 280 -15.13 0.93 6.01
C LEU A 280 -14.06 1.68 5.22
N ALA A 281 -13.23 2.48 5.90
CA ALA A 281 -12.16 3.24 5.25
C ALA A 281 -11.11 2.30 4.63
N ASN A 282 -10.70 1.26 5.38
CA ASN A 282 -9.72 0.30 4.93
C ASN A 282 -10.23 -0.54 3.75
N GLN A 283 -11.43 -1.10 3.84
CA GLN A 283 -12.03 -1.85 2.73
C GLN A 283 -12.28 -0.97 1.51
N SER A 284 -12.69 0.29 1.70
CA SER A 284 -12.88 1.24 0.60
C SER A 284 -11.57 1.50 -0.14
N LEU A 285 -10.47 1.65 0.59
CA LEU A 285 -9.13 1.80 0.02
C LEU A 285 -8.69 0.54 -0.74
N LEU A 286 -8.90 -0.64 -0.15
CA LEU A 286 -8.58 -1.91 -0.79
C LEU A 286 -9.36 -2.11 -2.09
N LEU A 287 -10.68 -1.87 -2.08
CA LEU A 287 -11.51 -1.93 -3.29
C LEU A 287 -11.04 -0.91 -4.34
N LEU A 288 -10.72 0.33 -3.92
CA LEU A 288 -10.21 1.35 -4.82
C LEU A 288 -8.92 0.90 -5.51
N LEU A 289 -7.99 0.30 -4.76
CA LEU A 289 -6.72 -0.21 -5.29
C LEU A 289 -6.95 -1.37 -6.26
N VAL A 290 -7.87 -2.29 -5.96
CA VAL A 290 -8.23 -3.39 -6.90
C VAL A 290 -8.79 -2.81 -8.19
N LEU A 291 -9.77 -1.90 -8.11
CA LEU A 291 -10.39 -1.27 -9.28
C LEU A 291 -9.37 -0.49 -10.12
N ALA A 292 -8.45 0.25 -9.48
CA ALA A 292 -7.40 1.02 -10.14
C ALA A 292 -6.37 0.16 -10.88
N ASN A 293 -6.20 -1.10 -10.43
CA ASN A 293 -5.22 -2.04 -10.96
C ASN A 293 -5.79 -3.10 -11.89
N LEU A 294 -7.10 -3.07 -12.19
CA LEU A 294 -7.63 -3.83 -13.32
C LEU A 294 -6.88 -3.48 -14.60
N THR A 295 -6.59 -4.48 -15.43
CA THR A 295 -5.97 -4.29 -16.74
C THR A 295 -6.88 -3.49 -17.66
N ASP A 296 -6.29 -2.83 -18.64
CA ASP A 296 -7.09 -2.16 -19.67
C ASP A 296 -7.92 -3.19 -20.47
N ALA A 297 -9.12 -2.81 -20.87
CA ALA A 297 -9.89 -3.58 -21.82
C ALA A 297 -9.25 -3.50 -23.21
N SER A 298 -9.61 -4.43 -24.10
CA SER A 298 -9.06 -4.50 -25.46
C SER A 298 -9.21 -3.22 -26.30
N ASP A 299 -10.21 -2.40 -25.98
CA ASP A 299 -10.66 -1.23 -26.73
C ASP A 299 -10.71 0.06 -25.88
N ALA A 300 -10.53 -0.03 -24.57
CA ALA A 300 -10.69 1.12 -23.66
C ALA A 300 -9.78 1.00 -22.43
N PRO A 301 -9.19 2.12 -21.97
CA PRO A 301 -8.40 2.12 -20.75
C PRO A 301 -9.29 1.91 -19.52
N ASN A 302 -8.71 1.40 -18.43
CA ASN A 302 -9.40 1.20 -17.17
C ASN A 302 -10.03 2.52 -16.67
N PRO A 303 -11.37 2.62 -16.59
CA PRO A 303 -12.06 3.87 -16.25
C PRO A 303 -11.82 4.33 -14.81
N TYR A 304 -11.59 3.40 -13.87
CA TYR A 304 -11.29 3.71 -12.46
C TYR A 304 -9.88 4.29 -12.32
N ARG A 305 -8.92 3.75 -13.08
CA ARG A 305 -7.57 4.33 -13.18
C ARG A 305 -7.62 5.73 -13.79
N GLN A 306 -8.40 5.93 -14.85
CA GLN A 306 -8.60 7.27 -15.46
C GLN A 306 -9.22 8.27 -14.47
N ALA A 307 -10.17 7.83 -13.64
CA ALA A 307 -10.75 8.66 -12.58
C ALA A 307 -9.68 9.10 -11.54
N ILE A 308 -8.81 8.18 -11.10
CA ILE A 308 -7.70 8.49 -10.17
C ILE A 308 -6.68 9.46 -10.78
N MET A 309 -6.35 9.29 -12.07
CA MET A 309 -5.39 10.12 -12.80
C MET A 309 -5.85 11.59 -12.96
N SER A 310 -7.17 11.83 -12.98
CA SER A 310 -7.71 13.08 -13.53
C SER A 310 -8.42 13.99 -12.54
N PHE A 311 -8.74 13.53 -11.34
CA PHE A 311 -9.48 14.36 -10.39
C PHE A 311 -8.66 15.59 -9.95
N LYS A 312 -9.37 16.68 -9.67
CA LYS A 312 -8.81 18.00 -9.31
C LYS A 312 -9.21 18.42 -7.91
N ASN A 313 -8.59 19.50 -7.42
CA ASN A 313 -8.96 20.09 -6.14
C ASN A 313 -10.34 20.74 -6.25
N THR A 314 -11.14 20.73 -5.18
CA THR A 314 -12.42 21.47 -5.13
C THR A 314 -12.27 22.97 -5.32
N GLN A 315 -11.08 23.53 -5.09
CA GLN A 315 -10.77 24.94 -5.33
C GLN A 315 -10.44 25.26 -6.79
N ASP A 316 -10.18 24.25 -7.62
CA ASP A 316 -9.90 24.43 -9.05
C ASP A 316 -11.21 24.45 -9.84
N SER A 317 -11.63 25.64 -10.26
CA SER A 317 -12.86 25.87 -11.04
C SER A 317 -12.67 25.70 -12.55
N SER A 318 -11.49 25.28 -13.02
CA SER A 318 -11.25 25.06 -14.45
C SER A 318 -12.14 23.93 -14.98
N PRO A 319 -12.82 24.11 -16.12
CA PRO A 319 -13.70 23.09 -16.67
C PRO A 319 -12.90 21.84 -17.04
N PHE A 320 -13.50 20.66 -16.87
CA PHE A 320 -12.90 19.42 -17.34
C PHE A 320 -12.99 19.35 -18.87
N PRO A 321 -11.89 19.01 -19.57
CA PRO A 321 -11.95 18.69 -20.99
C PRO A 321 -12.91 17.53 -21.24
N SER A 322 -13.65 17.58 -22.35
CA SER A 322 -14.54 16.48 -22.78
C SER A 322 -13.80 15.16 -23.04
N SER A 323 -12.48 15.21 -23.21
CA SER A 323 -11.60 14.05 -23.37
C SER A 323 -11.38 13.25 -22.07
N ILE A 324 -11.88 13.72 -20.93
CA ILE A 324 -11.69 13.08 -19.62
C ILE A 324 -13.06 12.77 -18.99
N PRO A 325 -13.74 11.69 -19.41
CA PRO A 325 -15.13 11.43 -19.05
C PRO A 325 -15.34 11.14 -17.55
N HIS A 326 -14.31 10.64 -16.86
CA HIS A 326 -14.41 10.19 -15.47
C HIS A 326 -13.84 11.16 -14.43
N ALA A 327 -13.64 12.42 -14.80
CA ALA A 327 -13.05 13.42 -13.91
C ALA A 327 -14.04 13.91 -12.84
N PHE A 328 -13.53 14.24 -11.66
CA PHE A 328 -14.29 14.82 -10.55
C PHE A 328 -13.41 15.70 -9.67
N GLN A 329 -13.99 16.29 -8.61
CA GLN A 329 -13.26 17.12 -7.64
C GLN A 329 -13.29 16.52 -6.24
N ILE A 330 -12.18 16.64 -5.51
CA ILE A 330 -12.01 16.27 -4.10
C ILE A 330 -11.20 17.33 -3.35
N ASN A 331 -11.41 17.46 -2.04
CA ASN A 331 -10.63 18.38 -1.24
C ASN A 331 -9.21 17.82 -1.02
N PHE A 332 -8.23 18.44 -1.67
CA PHE A 332 -6.84 17.95 -1.62
C PHE A 332 -6.23 18.00 -0.22
N ASN A 333 -6.59 18.99 0.60
CA ASN A 333 -6.07 19.09 1.96
C ASN A 333 -6.52 17.91 2.82
N SER A 334 -7.79 17.53 2.72
CA SER A 334 -8.35 16.41 3.49
C SER A 334 -7.73 15.08 3.06
N LEU A 335 -7.52 14.89 1.76
CA LEU A 335 -6.81 13.72 1.23
C LEU A 335 -5.35 13.68 1.70
N TYR A 336 -4.64 14.82 1.64
CA TYR A 336 -3.26 14.92 2.11
C TYR A 336 -3.14 14.58 3.60
N THR A 337 -4.02 15.12 4.44
CA THR A 337 -4.03 14.82 5.88
C THR A 337 -4.28 13.34 6.14
N ALA A 338 -5.27 12.73 5.49
CA ALA A 338 -5.55 11.30 5.63
C ALA A 338 -4.36 10.42 5.17
N LEU A 339 -3.68 10.78 4.09
CA LEU A 339 -2.47 10.08 3.64
C LEU A 339 -1.35 10.17 4.68
N CYS A 340 -1.12 11.34 5.27
CA CYS A 340 -0.11 11.51 6.32
C CYS A 340 -0.41 10.66 7.56
N GLU A 341 -1.67 10.65 8.01
CA GLU A 341 -2.10 9.92 9.20
C GLU A 341 -2.05 8.38 9.02
N GLN A 342 -2.30 7.89 7.80
CA GLN A 342 -2.37 6.45 7.49
C GLN A 342 -1.08 5.90 6.87
N GLN A 343 -0.02 6.73 6.73
CA GLN A 343 1.17 6.41 5.93
C GLN A 343 1.97 5.19 6.41
N THR A 344 1.74 4.72 7.64
CA THR A 344 2.36 3.49 8.16
C THR A 344 1.83 2.21 7.52
N SER A 345 0.69 2.28 6.82
CA SER A 345 0.06 1.15 6.15
C SER A 345 0.51 1.01 4.69
N ASP A 346 0.65 -0.24 4.25
CA ASP A 346 1.06 -0.62 2.90
C ASP A 346 0.08 -0.10 1.84
N GLN A 347 -1.24 -0.22 2.10
CA GLN A 347 -2.29 0.25 1.21
C GLN A 347 -2.32 1.78 1.06
N ALA A 348 -2.11 2.54 2.14
CA ALA A 348 -2.03 4.01 2.03
C ALA A 348 -0.75 4.43 1.30
N THR A 349 0.36 3.73 1.53
CA THR A 349 1.62 3.95 0.82
C THR A 349 1.44 3.70 -0.68
N LEU A 350 0.74 2.63 -1.07
CA LEU A 350 0.46 2.34 -2.47
C LEU A 350 -0.45 3.41 -3.10
N LEU A 351 -1.49 3.88 -2.40
CA LEU A 351 -2.31 4.98 -2.88
C LEU A 351 -1.48 6.26 -3.07
N LEU A 352 -0.61 6.60 -2.12
CA LEU A 352 0.28 7.75 -2.23
C LEU A 352 1.17 7.63 -3.47
N TYR A 353 1.77 6.45 -3.70
CA TYR A 353 2.54 6.16 -4.90
C TYR A 353 1.71 6.41 -6.17
N THR A 354 0.54 5.79 -6.28
CA THR A 354 -0.34 5.93 -7.45
C THR A 354 -0.68 7.40 -7.71
N LEU A 355 -1.02 8.16 -6.67
CA LEU A 355 -1.37 9.57 -6.79
C LEU A 355 -0.18 10.45 -7.21
N LEU A 356 1.00 10.27 -6.61
CA LEU A 356 2.20 11.03 -6.96
C LEU A 356 2.67 10.72 -8.38
N HIS A 357 2.61 9.45 -8.78
CA HIS A 357 3.06 9.04 -10.10
C HIS A 357 2.08 9.47 -11.20
N GLN A 358 0.79 9.18 -11.01
CA GLN A 358 -0.20 9.23 -12.08
C GLN A 358 -1.12 10.46 -12.06
N ASN A 359 -1.28 11.16 -10.93
CA ASN A 359 -2.11 12.37 -10.85
C ASN A 359 -1.24 13.63 -10.67
N SER A 360 -1.01 14.35 -11.77
CA SER A 360 -0.18 15.56 -11.78
C SER A 360 -0.72 16.69 -10.89
N ASN A 361 -2.04 16.76 -10.69
CA ASN A 361 -2.67 17.80 -9.86
C ASN A 361 -2.32 17.58 -8.39
N ILE A 362 -2.44 16.32 -7.92
CA ILE A 362 -2.06 15.94 -6.56
C ILE A 362 -0.55 16.08 -6.36
N ARG A 363 0.26 15.61 -7.30
CA ARG A 363 1.73 15.76 -7.22
C ARG A 363 2.13 17.24 -7.04
N THR A 364 1.59 18.12 -7.87
CA THR A 364 1.88 19.56 -7.78
C THR A 364 1.42 20.15 -6.45
N TYR A 365 0.26 19.73 -5.96
CA TYR A 365 -0.26 20.18 -4.67
C TYR A 365 0.62 19.72 -3.50
N MET A 366 1.04 18.45 -3.49
CA MET A 366 1.89 17.89 -2.44
C MET A 366 3.26 18.54 -2.40
N LEU A 367 3.91 18.74 -3.55
CA LEU A 367 5.21 19.42 -3.65
C LEU A 367 5.16 20.88 -3.17
N ALA A 368 3.99 21.52 -3.18
CA ALA A 368 3.80 22.88 -2.68
C ALA A 368 3.50 22.97 -1.16
N ARG A 369 3.40 21.83 -0.45
CA ARG A 369 3.11 21.81 1.00
C ARG A 369 4.34 22.25 1.82
N THR A 370 4.06 22.93 2.92
CA THR A 370 5.07 23.40 3.88
C THR A 370 5.30 22.43 5.03
N ASP A 371 4.35 21.53 5.30
CA ASP A 371 4.32 20.54 6.38
C ASP A 371 4.66 19.13 5.87
N MET A 372 5.67 19.07 5.00
CA MET A 372 6.11 17.87 4.29
C MET A 372 6.67 16.79 5.23
N GLU A 373 7.08 17.16 6.44
CA GLU A 373 7.51 16.24 7.50
C GLU A 373 6.43 15.22 7.88
N ASN A 374 5.15 15.61 7.82
CA ASN A 374 4.04 14.72 8.16
C ASN A 374 3.93 13.55 7.16
N LEU A 375 4.39 13.75 5.93
CA LEU A 375 4.40 12.73 4.88
C LEU A 375 5.73 11.97 4.83
N VAL A 376 6.85 12.70 4.83
CA VAL A 376 8.18 12.11 4.60
C VAL A 376 8.69 11.38 5.82
N LEU A 377 8.41 11.86 7.05
CA LEU A 377 8.98 11.25 8.25
C LEU A 377 8.53 9.79 8.46
N PRO A 378 7.23 9.43 8.32
CA PRO A 378 6.80 8.03 8.37
C PRO A 378 7.44 7.16 7.27
N ILE A 379 7.65 7.72 6.07
CA ILE A 379 8.32 7.01 4.95
C ILE A 379 9.78 6.72 5.30
N LEU A 380 10.48 7.66 5.92
CA LEU A 380 11.85 7.45 6.40
C LEU A 380 11.91 6.39 7.50
N GLU A 381 10.92 6.33 8.37
CA GLU A 381 10.83 5.30 9.41
C GLU A 381 10.60 3.90 8.82
N ILE A 382 9.79 3.78 7.75
CA ILE A 382 9.62 2.52 6.99
C ILE A 382 10.97 2.05 6.44
N LEU A 383 11.73 2.93 5.78
CA LEU A 383 13.05 2.59 5.22
C LEU A 383 14.11 2.32 6.30
N TYR A 384 13.95 2.94 7.47
CA TYR A 384 14.81 2.68 8.62
C TYR A 384 14.57 1.27 9.19
N HIS A 385 13.32 0.85 9.31
CA HIS A 385 12.94 -0.50 9.77
C HIS A 385 12.82 -1.52 8.63
N VAL A 386 13.69 -1.43 7.61
CA VAL A 386 13.69 -2.33 6.42
C VAL A 386 13.66 -3.83 6.76
N GLU A 387 14.23 -4.24 7.89
CA GLU A 387 14.26 -5.65 8.34
C GLU A 387 12.91 -6.14 8.87
N GLU A 388 12.03 -5.23 9.27
CA GLU A 388 10.73 -5.50 9.91
C GLU A 388 9.54 -5.29 8.95
N ARG A 389 9.82 -4.94 7.68
CA ARG A 389 8.81 -4.52 6.69
C ARG A 389 8.83 -5.45 5.48
N ASN A 390 7.69 -5.55 4.81
CA ASN A 390 7.58 -6.21 3.52
C ASN A 390 8.52 -5.51 2.50
N SER A 391 9.27 -6.28 1.70
CA SER A 391 10.17 -5.74 0.68
C SER A 391 9.47 -4.82 -0.32
N HIS A 392 8.23 -5.15 -0.70
CA HIS A 392 7.42 -4.33 -1.60
C HIS A 392 7.01 -3.00 -0.96
N HIS A 393 6.71 -2.99 0.34
CA HIS A 393 6.45 -1.76 1.09
C HIS A 393 7.67 -0.83 1.09
N VAL A 394 8.86 -1.41 1.30
CA VAL A 394 10.14 -0.71 1.25
C VAL A 394 10.39 -0.11 -0.15
N TYR A 395 10.11 -0.85 -1.22
CA TYR A 395 10.25 -0.33 -2.58
C TYR A 395 9.33 0.86 -2.84
N MET A 396 8.04 0.75 -2.52
CA MET A 396 7.11 1.86 -2.73
C MET A 396 7.52 3.10 -1.94
N ALA A 397 7.93 2.94 -0.68
CA ALA A 397 8.44 4.03 0.15
C ALA A 397 9.65 4.72 -0.51
N LEU A 398 10.59 3.94 -1.06
CA LEU A 398 11.75 4.48 -1.75
C LEU A 398 11.40 5.15 -3.09
N ILE A 399 10.50 4.57 -3.88
CA ILE A 399 10.02 5.15 -5.14
C ILE A 399 9.32 6.49 -4.89
N ILE A 400 8.52 6.59 -3.83
CA ILE A 400 7.90 7.85 -3.42
C ILE A 400 8.98 8.90 -3.14
N LEU A 401 10.03 8.55 -2.37
CA LEU A 401 11.15 9.49 -2.16
C LEU A 401 11.83 9.86 -3.48
N LEU A 402 12.04 8.90 -4.38
CA LEU A 402 12.63 9.18 -5.69
C LEU A 402 11.79 10.20 -6.46
N ILE A 403 10.47 9.98 -6.59
CA ILE A 403 9.53 10.89 -7.27
C ILE A 403 9.56 12.28 -6.62
N LEU A 404 9.55 12.37 -5.29
CA LEU A 404 9.60 13.65 -4.58
C LEU A 404 10.92 14.39 -4.85
N THR A 405 12.05 13.66 -4.85
CA THR A 405 13.37 14.26 -5.10
C THR A 405 13.60 14.70 -6.54
N GLU A 406 12.75 14.33 -7.50
CA GLU A 406 12.82 14.88 -8.86
C GLU A 406 12.68 16.42 -8.86
N ASP A 407 11.92 16.96 -7.89
CA ASP A 407 11.65 18.39 -7.76
C ASP A 407 12.72 19.15 -6.97
N ASP A 408 13.25 20.19 -7.59
CA ASP A 408 14.26 21.08 -7.01
C ASP A 408 13.74 21.93 -5.85
N GLY A 409 12.45 22.29 -5.87
CA GLY A 409 11.80 23.03 -4.80
C GLY A 409 11.78 22.21 -3.53
N PHE A 410 11.31 20.96 -3.62
CA PHE A 410 11.33 19.96 -2.56
C PHE A 410 12.75 19.77 -2.00
N ASN A 411 13.74 19.49 -2.86
CA ASN A 411 15.11 19.23 -2.40
C ASN A 411 15.70 20.41 -1.61
N ARG A 412 15.29 21.65 -1.88
CA ARG A 412 15.70 22.81 -1.07
C ARG A 412 14.90 22.93 0.22
N SER A 413 13.58 22.83 0.15
CA SER A 413 12.68 23.12 1.29
C SER A 413 12.84 22.13 2.43
N ILE A 414 13.08 20.85 2.15
CA ILE A 414 13.27 19.82 3.19
C ILE A 414 14.48 20.08 4.10
N HIS A 415 15.48 20.84 3.63
CA HIS A 415 16.62 21.23 4.47
C HIS A 415 16.30 22.36 5.44
N GLU A 416 15.19 23.08 5.22
CA GLU A 416 14.71 24.17 6.08
C GLU A 416 13.76 23.66 7.19
N VAL A 417 13.18 22.46 7.01
CA VAL A 417 12.34 21.79 8.01
C VAL A 417 13.22 21.19 9.10
N ILE A 418 13.19 21.78 10.30
CA ILE A 418 13.97 21.34 11.45
C ILE A 418 13.15 20.43 12.36
N LEU A 419 13.62 19.20 12.51
CA LEU A 419 13.04 18.19 13.37
C LEU A 419 13.76 18.14 14.72
N LYS A 420 13.01 17.83 15.76
CA LYS A 420 13.52 17.72 17.14
C LYS A 420 13.28 16.32 17.68
N ASN A 421 14.28 15.77 18.37
CA ASN A 421 14.21 14.51 19.10
C ASN A 421 13.67 13.32 18.28
N ILE A 422 14.42 12.89 17.26
CA ILE A 422 14.07 11.67 16.52
C ILE A 422 14.40 10.45 17.39
N THR A 423 13.37 9.78 17.90
CA THR A 423 13.50 8.69 18.89
C THR A 423 13.75 7.32 18.27
N TRP A 424 13.26 7.08 17.04
CA TRP A 424 13.43 5.79 16.34
C TRP A 424 14.82 5.61 15.71
N TYR A 425 15.59 6.70 15.54
CA TYR A 425 16.95 6.63 15.00
C TYR A 425 17.95 6.20 16.09
N SER A 426 18.39 4.94 16.04
CA SER A 426 19.16 4.31 17.12
C SER A 426 20.69 4.49 17.04
N GLU A 427 21.27 4.70 15.85
CA GLU A 427 22.74 4.75 15.69
C GLU A 427 23.37 6.00 16.32
N ARG A 428 22.58 7.05 16.57
CA ARG A 428 23.02 8.29 17.21
C ARG A 428 21.82 9.05 17.76
N VAL A 429 21.93 9.63 18.96
CA VAL A 429 20.92 10.57 19.47
C VAL A 429 20.89 11.82 18.59
N LEU A 430 19.75 12.07 17.95
CA LEU A 430 19.51 13.23 17.07
C LEU A 430 18.58 14.24 17.76
N THR A 431 19.17 15.23 18.42
CA THR A 431 18.41 16.28 19.13
C THR A 431 17.77 17.29 18.18
N GLU A 432 18.53 17.75 17.18
CA GLU A 432 18.09 18.73 16.18
C GLU A 432 18.71 18.40 14.83
N ILE A 433 17.89 18.19 13.81
CA ILE A 433 18.34 17.82 12.47
C ILE A 433 17.33 18.29 11.43
N SER A 434 17.79 18.72 10.25
CA SER A 434 16.85 18.99 9.15
C SER A 434 16.29 17.69 8.56
N LEU A 435 15.04 17.72 8.08
CA LEU A 435 14.41 16.58 7.40
C LEU A 435 15.26 16.09 6.23
N GLY A 436 15.83 17.01 5.44
CA GLY A 436 16.75 16.66 4.35
C GLY A 436 18.03 15.96 4.83
N SER A 437 18.60 16.35 5.98
CA SER A 437 19.75 15.64 6.56
C SER A 437 19.37 14.26 7.10
N LEU A 438 18.18 14.11 7.68
CA LEU A 438 17.66 12.83 8.15
C LEU A 438 17.40 11.87 6.97
N LEU A 439 16.79 12.36 5.89
CA LEU A 439 16.59 11.59 4.66
C LEU A 439 17.91 11.02 4.15
N ILE A 440 18.95 11.84 4.05
CA ILE A 440 20.28 11.40 3.63
C ILE A 440 20.83 10.30 4.55
N LEU A 441 20.68 10.45 5.88
CA LEU A 441 21.13 9.45 6.84
C LEU A 441 20.42 8.11 6.66
N VAL A 442 19.10 8.13 6.47
CA VAL A 442 18.30 6.92 6.28
C VAL A 442 18.65 6.26 4.95
N VAL A 443 18.73 7.01 3.85
CA VAL A 443 19.09 6.44 2.54
C VAL A 443 20.51 5.87 2.54
N ILE A 444 21.49 6.54 3.15
CA ILE A 444 22.85 5.99 3.32
C ILE A 444 22.82 4.69 4.13
N ARG A 445 22.04 4.63 5.21
CA ARG A 445 21.88 3.42 6.01
C ARG A 445 21.26 2.29 5.18
N THR A 446 20.24 2.57 4.40
CA THR A 446 19.60 1.60 3.49
C THR A 446 20.60 1.09 2.44
N ILE A 447 21.44 1.95 1.86
CA ILE A 447 22.53 1.54 0.97
C ILE A 447 23.51 0.60 1.69
N GLN A 448 23.95 0.94 2.91
CA GLN A 448 24.87 0.11 3.69
C GLN A 448 24.29 -1.25 4.04
N TYR A 449 23.03 -1.27 4.48
CA TYR A 449 22.28 -2.50 4.75
C TYR A 449 22.20 -3.37 3.50
N ASN A 450 21.78 -2.79 2.39
CA ASN A 450 21.62 -3.51 1.13
C ASN A 450 22.94 -4.10 0.62
N MET A 451 24.03 -3.33 0.69
CA MET A 451 25.35 -3.78 0.26
C MET A 451 25.95 -4.92 1.08
N THR A 452 25.51 -5.08 2.33
CA THR A 452 26.05 -6.07 3.27
C THR A 452 25.15 -7.29 3.42
N ARG A 453 23.83 -7.13 3.29
CA ARG A 453 22.86 -8.20 3.52
C ARG A 453 22.15 -8.66 2.25
N THR A 454 21.34 -7.81 1.62
CA THR A 454 20.37 -8.22 0.58
C THR A 454 20.94 -8.26 -0.83
N ARG A 455 21.92 -7.40 -1.16
CA ARG A 455 22.53 -7.25 -2.49
C ARG A 455 21.52 -7.01 -3.62
N ASP A 456 20.45 -6.33 -3.30
CA ASP A 456 19.36 -6.01 -4.22
C ASP A 456 19.73 -4.81 -5.10
N LYS A 457 19.82 -5.05 -6.41
CA LYS A 457 20.17 -4.03 -7.40
C LYS A 457 19.13 -2.90 -7.46
N TYR A 458 17.84 -3.23 -7.40
CA TYR A 458 16.75 -2.25 -7.54
C TYR A 458 16.75 -1.27 -6.38
N LEU A 459 16.85 -1.78 -5.14
CA LEU A 459 16.96 -0.95 -3.94
C LEU A 459 18.18 -0.02 -4.02
N HIS A 460 19.30 -0.54 -4.50
CA HIS A 460 20.55 0.20 -4.61
C HIS A 460 20.44 1.39 -5.58
N THR A 461 19.97 1.13 -6.80
CA THR A 461 19.84 2.15 -7.86
C THR A 461 18.89 3.27 -7.44
N ASN A 462 17.74 2.94 -6.85
CA ASN A 462 16.77 3.96 -6.42
C ASN A 462 17.28 4.81 -5.25
N CYS A 463 18.00 4.23 -4.29
CA CYS A 463 18.63 4.99 -3.19
C CYS A 463 19.68 5.99 -3.72
N LEU A 464 20.53 5.55 -4.63
CA LEU A 464 21.53 6.42 -5.25
C LEU A 464 20.89 7.52 -6.09
N ALA A 465 19.86 7.20 -6.88
CA ALA A 465 19.11 8.16 -7.68
C ALA A 465 18.49 9.26 -6.82
N ALA A 466 17.89 8.90 -5.68
CA ALA A 466 17.32 9.86 -4.73
C ALA A 466 18.40 10.78 -4.14
N LEU A 467 19.54 10.24 -3.68
CA LEU A 467 20.66 11.07 -3.18
C LEU A 467 21.25 11.97 -4.27
N ALA A 468 21.37 11.46 -5.49
CA ALA A 468 21.91 12.19 -6.62
C ALA A 468 21.00 13.36 -7.02
N ASN A 469 19.69 13.15 -7.06
CA ASN A 469 18.68 14.19 -7.29
C ASN A 469 18.78 15.35 -6.29
N MET A 470 19.05 15.06 -5.01
CA MET A 470 19.17 16.07 -3.95
C MET A 470 20.51 16.81 -3.93
N SER A 471 21.55 16.21 -4.51
CA SER A 471 22.96 16.59 -4.27
C SER A 471 23.29 18.04 -4.62
N ALA A 472 22.67 18.59 -5.66
CA ALA A 472 22.88 19.98 -6.09
C ALA A 472 22.21 21.00 -5.15
N GLN A 473 21.24 20.56 -4.34
CA GLN A 473 20.40 21.39 -3.47
C GLN A 473 20.68 21.14 -1.98
N PHE A 474 21.66 20.29 -1.62
CA PHE A 474 22.11 20.11 -0.24
C PHE A 474 22.33 21.45 0.46
N ARG A 475 21.75 21.62 1.65
CA ARG A 475 21.90 22.85 2.46
C ARG A 475 22.08 22.52 3.92
N SER A 476 23.05 23.18 4.56
CA SER A 476 23.28 23.12 6.00
C SER A 476 23.30 21.69 6.52
N LEU A 477 23.98 20.79 5.80
CA LEU A 477 24.04 19.37 6.19
C LEU A 477 24.50 19.22 7.62
N HIS A 478 23.74 18.44 8.40
CA HIS A 478 24.11 18.09 9.76
C HIS A 478 25.50 17.42 9.76
N GLN A 479 26.35 17.72 10.76
CA GLN A 479 27.72 17.22 10.81
C GLN A 479 27.82 15.70 10.65
N TYR A 480 26.84 14.98 11.22
CA TYR A 480 26.78 13.53 11.15
C TYR A 480 26.41 13.02 9.75
N ALA A 481 25.50 13.71 9.05
CA ALA A 481 25.12 13.37 7.69
C ALA A 481 26.31 13.55 6.74
N ALA A 482 27.00 14.69 6.86
CA ALA A 482 28.24 14.95 6.11
C ALA A 482 29.31 13.88 6.36
N GLN A 483 29.52 13.49 7.62
CA GLN A 483 30.45 12.41 7.96
C GLN A 483 30.01 11.06 7.39
N ARG A 484 28.70 10.75 7.39
CA ARG A 484 28.16 9.48 6.89
C ARG A 484 28.28 9.36 5.36
N ILE A 485 28.15 10.45 4.61
CA ILE A 485 28.45 10.49 3.16
C ILE A 485 29.89 10.01 2.90
N ILE A 486 30.86 10.63 3.57
CA ILE A 486 32.28 10.27 3.41
C ILE A 486 32.59 8.87 3.97
N SER A 487 31.90 8.45 5.03
CA SER A 487 32.07 7.12 5.62
C SER A 487 31.53 6.01 4.71
N LEU A 488 30.42 6.26 4.00
CA LEU A 488 29.91 5.34 2.97
C LEU A 488 30.96 5.17 1.86
N PHE A 489 31.53 6.26 1.35
CA PHE A 489 32.63 6.20 0.38
C PHE A 489 33.83 5.41 0.91
N SER A 490 34.22 5.61 2.18
CA SER A 490 35.29 4.83 2.81
C SER A 490 34.99 3.32 2.86
N LEU A 491 33.75 2.96 3.19
CA LEU A 491 33.30 1.57 3.22
C LEU A 491 33.38 0.92 1.84
N LEU A 492 32.89 1.64 0.81
CA LEU A 492 32.95 1.22 -0.58
C LEU A 492 34.38 1.00 -1.06
N SER A 493 35.26 1.97 -0.77
CA SER A 493 36.69 1.92 -1.12
C SER A 493 37.39 0.70 -0.52
N LYS A 494 37.11 0.40 0.76
CA LYS A 494 37.65 -0.80 1.42
C LYS A 494 37.10 -2.09 0.81
N LYS A 495 35.80 -2.11 0.45
CA LYS A 495 35.18 -3.27 -0.18
C LYS A 495 35.78 -3.52 -1.57
N HIS A 496 35.95 -2.46 -2.38
CA HIS A 496 36.63 -2.51 -3.68
C HIS A 496 38.03 -3.12 -3.56
N ASN A 497 38.87 -2.55 -2.69
CA ASN A 497 40.23 -3.06 -2.47
C ASN A 497 40.24 -4.54 -2.04
N LYS A 498 39.34 -4.93 -1.13
CA LYS A 498 39.22 -6.33 -0.67
C LYS A 498 38.85 -7.29 -1.81
N VAL A 499 37.87 -6.94 -2.64
CA VAL A 499 37.44 -7.77 -3.77
C VAL A 499 38.56 -7.83 -4.83
N LEU A 500 39.26 -6.72 -5.08
CA LEU A 500 40.39 -6.66 -6.00
C LEU A 500 41.58 -7.52 -5.55
N GLU A 501 41.89 -7.50 -4.26
CA GLU A 501 42.90 -8.37 -3.66
C GLU A 501 42.52 -9.85 -3.81
N GLN A 502 41.26 -10.21 -3.56
CA GLN A 502 40.75 -11.57 -3.73
C GLN A 502 40.81 -12.03 -5.19
N ALA A 503 40.43 -11.18 -6.14
CA ALA A 503 40.54 -11.45 -7.57
C ALA A 503 42.00 -11.66 -8.01
N THR A 504 42.93 -10.86 -7.46
CA THR A 504 44.35 -10.98 -7.78
C THR A 504 44.96 -12.26 -7.18
N GLN A 505 44.53 -12.65 -5.96
CA GLN A 505 44.98 -13.88 -5.31
C GLN A 505 44.45 -15.14 -6.01
N SER A 506 43.18 -15.14 -6.43
CA SER A 506 42.58 -16.26 -7.16
C SER A 506 43.25 -16.46 -8.52
N LEU A 507 43.50 -15.38 -9.28
CA LEU A 507 44.26 -15.44 -10.54
C LEU A 507 45.68 -16.00 -10.38
N ARG A 508 46.33 -15.73 -9.23
CA ARG A 508 47.66 -16.30 -8.92
C ARG A 508 47.60 -17.76 -8.48
N GLY A 509 46.52 -18.19 -7.82
CA GLY A 509 46.34 -19.55 -7.29
C GLY A 509 45.73 -20.57 -8.27
N SER A 510 44.93 -20.13 -9.25
CA SER A 510 44.26 -21.00 -10.23
C SER A 510 45.17 -21.68 -11.25
N LEU A 511 46.49 -21.56 -11.12
CA LEU A 511 47.44 -22.40 -11.88
C LEU A 511 47.39 -23.90 -11.47
N SER A 512 46.70 -24.28 -10.38
CA SER A 512 46.78 -25.65 -9.85
C SER A 512 45.47 -26.39 -9.50
N SER A 513 44.26 -25.89 -9.75
CA SER A 513 43.02 -26.67 -9.52
C SER A 513 41.79 -26.11 -10.25
N ASN A 514 41.18 -26.92 -11.12
CA ASN A 514 40.13 -26.51 -12.07
C ASN A 514 38.67 -26.78 -11.64
N ASP A 515 38.39 -27.29 -10.43
CA ASP A 515 37.05 -27.85 -10.12
C ASP A 515 36.17 -27.02 -9.17
N VAL A 516 36.48 -25.74 -8.91
CA VAL A 516 35.58 -24.84 -8.15
C VAL A 516 35.15 -23.68 -9.04
N PRO A 517 33.84 -23.38 -9.15
CA PRO A 517 33.37 -22.19 -9.86
C PRO A 517 34.05 -20.95 -9.26
N LEU A 518 34.86 -20.25 -10.07
CA LEU A 518 35.45 -18.98 -9.65
C LEU A 518 34.32 -17.98 -9.40
N PRO A 519 34.27 -17.30 -8.24
CA PRO A 519 33.35 -16.20 -8.03
C PRO A 519 33.50 -15.16 -9.13
N ASP A 520 32.41 -14.56 -9.59
CA ASP A 520 32.45 -13.48 -10.58
C ASP A 520 32.90 -12.17 -9.92
N TYR A 521 34.19 -12.11 -9.58
CA TYR A 521 34.83 -10.93 -9.02
C TYR A 521 34.70 -9.71 -9.96
N ALA A 522 34.62 -9.92 -11.27
CA ALA A 522 34.50 -8.84 -12.23
C ALA A 522 33.14 -8.14 -12.12
N GLN A 523 32.05 -8.91 -12.03
CA GLN A 523 30.72 -8.36 -11.80
C GLN A 523 30.63 -7.64 -10.44
N ASP A 524 31.13 -8.27 -9.36
CA ASP A 524 31.14 -7.67 -8.02
C ASP A 524 31.93 -6.35 -7.99
N LEU A 525 33.10 -6.30 -8.65
CA LEU A 525 33.90 -5.08 -8.78
C LEU A 525 33.16 -4.01 -9.59
N ASN A 526 32.58 -4.35 -10.73
CA ASN A 526 31.83 -3.41 -11.58
C ASN A 526 30.69 -2.75 -10.81
N VAL A 527 29.92 -3.52 -10.04
CA VAL A 527 28.85 -2.98 -9.20
C VAL A 527 29.42 -2.01 -8.17
N ILE A 528 30.47 -2.40 -7.43
CA ILE A 528 31.10 -1.53 -6.43
C ILE A 528 31.64 -0.24 -7.07
N GLU A 529 32.27 -0.34 -8.24
CA GLU A 529 32.79 0.81 -8.98
C GLU A 529 31.69 1.76 -9.43
N GLU A 530 30.55 1.25 -9.89
CA GLU A 530 29.37 2.04 -10.22
C GLU A 530 28.88 2.85 -9.00
N VAL A 531 28.82 2.21 -7.82
CA VAL A 531 28.45 2.92 -6.57
C VAL A 531 29.47 3.98 -6.19
N ILE A 532 30.77 3.65 -6.25
CA ILE A 532 31.86 4.58 -5.92
C ILE A 532 31.79 5.79 -6.83
N ARG A 533 31.60 5.56 -8.13
CA ARG A 533 31.46 6.63 -9.13
C ARG A 533 30.27 7.53 -8.79
N MET A 534 29.10 6.96 -8.55
CA MET A 534 27.90 7.72 -8.21
C MET A 534 28.10 8.55 -6.92
N MET A 535 28.75 7.97 -5.90
CA MET A 535 29.09 8.71 -4.67
C MET A 535 30.05 9.87 -4.93
N LEU A 536 31.06 9.69 -5.80
CA LEU A 536 31.97 10.76 -6.19
C LEU A 536 31.26 11.84 -7.02
N GLU A 537 30.32 11.47 -7.88
CA GLU A 537 29.48 12.39 -8.63
C GLU A 537 28.55 13.20 -7.70
N ILE A 538 27.94 12.57 -6.70
CA ILE A 538 27.15 13.24 -5.64
C ILE A 538 27.99 14.27 -4.88
N ILE A 539 29.22 13.89 -4.48
CA ILE A 539 30.15 14.81 -3.82
C ILE A 539 30.47 15.97 -4.76
N ASN A 540 30.83 15.70 -6.01
CA ASN A 540 31.13 16.71 -7.03
C ASN A 540 29.98 17.68 -7.28
N SER A 541 28.74 17.17 -7.33
CA SER A 541 27.54 17.97 -7.49
C SER A 541 27.39 18.95 -6.32
N CYS A 542 27.59 18.50 -5.08
CA CYS A 542 27.59 19.38 -3.91
C CYS A 542 28.74 20.41 -3.96
N LEU A 543 29.96 19.99 -4.31
CA LEU A 543 31.11 20.88 -4.42
C LEU A 543 30.93 21.98 -5.48
N THR A 544 30.21 21.67 -6.56
CA THR A 544 29.99 22.59 -7.68
C THR A 544 28.82 23.54 -7.41
N ASN A 545 27.69 23.01 -6.91
CA ASN A 545 26.43 23.75 -6.84
C ASN A 545 26.15 24.34 -5.45
N SER A 546 26.50 23.63 -4.37
CA SER A 546 26.01 23.95 -3.02
C SER A 546 27.09 24.04 -1.94
N LEU A 547 28.39 24.07 -2.31
CA LEU A 547 29.52 24.14 -1.38
C LEU A 547 29.38 25.20 -0.28
N HIS A 548 28.90 26.38 -0.65
CA HIS A 548 28.68 27.53 0.25
C HIS A 548 27.66 27.29 1.36
N HIS A 549 26.76 26.33 1.18
CA HIS A 549 25.81 25.93 2.21
C HIS A 549 26.32 24.76 3.06
N ASN A 550 27.44 24.11 2.71
CA ASN A 550 27.83 22.81 3.27
C ASN A 550 29.26 22.77 3.83
N PRO A 551 29.61 23.65 4.80
CA PRO A 551 30.94 23.65 5.42
C PRO A 551 31.26 22.32 6.12
N ASN A 552 30.26 21.64 6.69
CA ASN A 552 30.45 20.35 7.34
C ASN A 552 30.91 19.25 6.37
N LEU A 553 30.48 19.30 5.09
CA LEU A 553 30.94 18.35 4.09
C LEU A 553 32.41 18.60 3.72
N VAL A 554 32.80 19.87 3.57
CA VAL A 554 34.21 20.25 3.34
C VAL A 554 35.08 19.81 4.51
N TYR A 555 34.60 20.01 5.75
CA TYR A 555 35.30 19.53 6.95
C TYR A 555 35.50 18.01 6.91
N ALA A 556 34.44 17.24 6.63
CA ALA A 556 34.50 15.78 6.55
C ALA A 556 35.44 15.30 5.41
N LEU A 557 35.43 16.00 4.27
CA LEU A 557 36.32 15.73 3.14
C LEU A 557 37.79 15.93 3.53
N LEU A 558 38.12 17.03 4.20
CA LEU A 558 39.48 17.33 4.66
C LEU A 558 39.95 16.34 5.73
N TYR A 559 39.08 15.96 6.65
CA TYR A 559 39.39 14.98 7.71
C TYR A 559 39.72 13.59 7.16
N LYS A 560 39.21 13.26 5.96
CA LYS A 560 39.41 11.97 5.29
C LYS A 560 40.01 12.11 3.89
N ARG A 561 40.81 13.14 3.65
CA ARG A 561 41.41 13.44 2.33
C ARG A 561 42.23 12.27 1.76
N ASP A 562 42.86 11.49 2.63
CA ASP A 562 43.70 10.35 2.24
C ASP A 562 42.90 9.22 1.58
N LEU A 563 41.56 9.18 1.77
CA LEU A 563 40.71 8.17 1.12
C LEU A 563 40.65 8.34 -0.40
N PHE A 564 40.91 9.55 -0.90
CA PHE A 564 40.71 9.90 -2.31
C PHE A 564 41.96 9.66 -3.15
N GLU A 565 43.12 9.46 -2.53
CA GLU A 565 44.41 9.39 -3.23
C GLU A 565 44.51 8.22 -4.20
N GLN A 566 43.99 7.07 -3.79
CA GLN A 566 44.03 5.84 -4.59
C GLN A 566 43.22 5.95 -5.89
N PHE A 567 42.24 6.86 -5.95
CA PHE A 567 41.36 7.02 -7.11
C PHE A 567 41.89 8.02 -8.14
N ARG A 568 42.95 8.79 -7.83
CA ARG A 568 43.54 9.77 -8.75
C ARG A 568 44.13 9.15 -10.02
N THR A 569 44.58 7.90 -9.92
CA THR A 569 45.22 7.16 -11.03
C THR A 569 44.34 6.03 -11.57
N HIS A 570 43.16 5.83 -10.97
CA HIS A 570 42.28 4.74 -11.35
C HIS A 570 41.50 5.11 -12.62
N PRO A 571 41.56 4.30 -13.69
CA PRO A 571 40.95 4.62 -14.99
C PRO A 571 39.46 4.96 -14.91
N SER A 572 38.70 4.27 -14.05
CA SER A 572 37.25 4.50 -13.87
C SER A 572 36.88 5.81 -13.16
N PHE A 573 37.83 6.49 -12.51
CA PHE A 573 37.53 7.63 -11.61
C PHE A 573 38.41 8.86 -11.83
N GLN A 574 39.53 8.75 -12.55
CA GLN A 574 40.47 9.85 -12.73
C GLN A 574 39.82 11.15 -13.25
N ASP A 575 38.80 11.02 -14.11
CA ASP A 575 38.10 12.14 -14.76
C ASP A 575 37.17 12.93 -13.81
N ILE A 576 36.79 12.35 -12.67
CA ILE A 576 35.92 12.97 -11.66
C ILE A 576 36.67 13.47 -10.41
N MET A 577 37.96 13.18 -10.27
CA MET A 577 38.75 13.56 -9.10
C MET A 577 39.18 15.03 -9.05
N GLN A 578 39.25 15.71 -10.20
CA GLN A 578 39.82 17.06 -10.35
C GLN A 578 39.26 18.09 -9.35
N ASN A 579 37.93 18.17 -9.21
CA ASN A 579 37.29 19.14 -8.32
C ASN A 579 37.54 18.81 -6.84
N ILE A 580 37.52 17.52 -6.49
CA ILE A 580 37.79 17.05 -5.13
C ILE A 580 39.22 17.42 -4.73
N ASP A 581 40.21 17.13 -5.59
CA ASP A 581 41.60 17.48 -5.34
C ASP A 581 41.80 19.01 -5.25
N LEU A 582 41.14 19.79 -6.11
CA LEU A 582 41.18 21.25 -6.07
C LEU A 582 40.68 21.79 -4.73
N VAL A 583 39.50 21.33 -4.29
CA VAL A 583 38.90 21.74 -3.03
C VAL A 583 39.79 21.33 -1.84
N ILE A 584 40.23 20.07 -1.78
CA ILE A 584 41.12 19.57 -0.73
C ILE A 584 42.39 20.41 -0.66
N SER A 585 43.03 20.68 -1.81
CA SER A 585 44.28 21.44 -1.88
C SER A 585 44.10 22.90 -1.46
N PHE A 586 43.03 23.55 -1.94
CA PHE A 586 42.70 24.93 -1.60
C PHE A 586 42.50 25.11 -0.10
N PHE A 587 41.66 24.29 0.53
CA PHE A 587 41.39 24.40 1.96
C PHE A 587 42.54 23.90 2.83
N SER A 588 43.28 22.86 2.41
CA SER A 588 44.48 22.40 3.14
C SER A 588 45.54 23.51 3.21
N SER A 589 45.78 24.23 2.11
CA SER A 589 46.70 25.38 2.09
C SER A 589 46.25 26.50 3.04
N ARG A 590 44.95 26.82 3.06
CA ARG A 590 44.41 27.83 3.99
C ARG A 590 44.53 27.42 5.46
N LEU A 591 44.31 26.14 5.77
CA LEU A 591 44.47 25.63 7.14
C LEU A 591 45.94 25.68 7.58
N LEU A 592 46.87 25.30 6.70
CA LEU A 592 48.31 25.41 6.96
C LEU A 592 48.74 26.86 7.25
N GLN A 593 48.17 27.84 6.53
CA GLN A 593 48.44 29.27 6.77
C GLN A 593 47.88 29.77 8.11
N ALA A 594 46.83 29.15 8.64
CA ALA A 594 46.19 29.56 9.87
C ALA A 594 46.88 29.00 11.14
N GLY A 595 47.77 28.02 11.00
CA GLY A 595 48.54 27.41 12.10
C GLY A 595 48.28 25.91 12.31
N ALA A 596 49.12 25.24 13.09
CA ALA A 596 49.11 23.79 13.26
C ALA A 596 48.05 23.26 14.24
N GLU A 597 47.66 24.05 15.25
CA GLU A 597 46.74 23.64 16.33
C GLU A 597 45.43 24.42 16.26
N LEU A 598 44.55 24.03 15.33
CA LEU A 598 43.25 24.66 15.14
C LEU A 598 42.14 23.85 15.82
N SER A 599 41.34 24.50 16.67
CA SER A 599 40.07 23.94 17.19
C SER A 599 39.08 23.66 16.05
N VAL A 600 38.12 22.76 16.26
CA VAL A 600 37.08 22.41 15.27
C VAL A 600 36.28 23.64 14.82
N GLU A 601 35.92 24.50 15.76
CA GLU A 601 35.20 25.75 15.52
C GLU A 601 36.00 26.66 14.59
N ARG A 602 37.30 26.81 14.88
CA ARG A 602 38.22 27.60 14.07
C ARG A 602 38.40 27.03 12.66
N VAL A 603 38.49 25.71 12.51
CA VAL A 603 38.55 25.05 11.19
C VAL A 603 37.29 25.36 10.39
N LEU A 604 36.11 25.25 11.00
CA LEU A 604 34.84 25.56 10.35
C LEU A 604 34.71 27.03 9.96
N GLU A 605 35.20 27.97 10.78
CA GLU A 605 35.29 29.39 10.42
C GLU A 605 36.17 29.61 9.18
N ILE A 606 37.36 29.01 9.15
CA ILE A 606 38.29 29.10 8.02
C ILE A 606 37.64 28.52 6.76
N ILE A 607 36.92 27.40 6.88
CA ILE A 607 36.16 26.82 5.76
C ILE A 607 35.09 27.80 5.29
N LYS A 608 34.24 28.33 6.18
CA LYS A 608 33.17 29.28 5.81
C LYS A 608 33.72 30.50 5.07
N GLN A 609 34.83 31.07 5.56
CA GLN A 609 35.52 32.17 4.88
C GLN A 609 36.14 31.74 3.54
N GLY A 610 36.76 30.57 3.50
CA GLY A 610 37.41 30.04 2.32
C GLY A 610 36.44 29.70 1.18
N VAL A 611 35.22 29.27 1.48
CA VAL A 611 34.22 28.99 0.42
C VAL A 611 33.86 30.24 -0.38
N VAL A 612 33.85 31.43 0.25
CA VAL A 612 33.64 32.71 -0.45
C VAL A 612 34.82 33.04 -1.37
N ALA A 613 36.03 32.66 -0.97
CA ALA A 613 37.26 32.93 -1.71
C ALA A 613 37.61 31.87 -2.77
N LEU A 614 36.89 30.73 -2.82
CA LEU A 614 37.17 29.66 -3.76
C LEU A 614 36.83 30.11 -5.20
N PRO A 615 37.78 30.07 -6.15
CA PRO A 615 37.51 30.37 -7.55
C PRO A 615 36.65 29.26 -8.19
N LYS A 616 35.33 29.42 -8.14
CA LYS A 616 34.35 28.44 -8.65
C LYS A 616 34.47 28.19 -10.15
N ASP A 617 35.03 29.14 -10.90
CA ASP A 617 35.35 29.02 -12.33
C ASP A 617 36.35 27.91 -12.63
N ARG A 618 37.18 27.52 -11.66
CA ARG A 618 38.14 26.42 -11.81
C ARG A 618 37.54 25.04 -11.59
N LEU A 619 36.30 24.96 -11.07
CA LEU A 619 35.62 23.69 -10.91
C LEU A 619 35.11 23.21 -12.27
N LYS A 620 35.51 22.00 -12.67
CA LYS A 620 34.99 21.30 -13.83
C LYS A 620 33.48 21.11 -13.65
N LYS A 621 32.71 21.49 -14.66
CA LYS A 621 31.28 21.23 -14.71
C LYS A 621 31.04 19.81 -15.17
N PHE A 622 30.34 19.03 -14.35
CA PHE A 622 29.85 17.70 -14.70
C PHE A 622 28.38 17.78 -15.15
N PRO A 623 27.88 16.78 -15.88
CA PRO A 623 26.45 16.67 -16.17
C PRO A 623 25.61 16.76 -14.89
N GLU A 624 24.42 17.36 -15.02
CA GLU A 624 23.51 17.45 -13.89
C GLU A 624 22.99 16.06 -13.52
N LEU A 625 23.05 15.72 -12.23
CA LEU A 625 22.52 14.47 -11.72
C LEU A 625 21.00 14.60 -11.56
N LYS A 626 20.28 14.17 -12.59
CA LYS A 626 18.82 14.13 -12.61
C LYS A 626 18.31 12.77 -13.06
N PHE A 627 17.67 12.09 -12.12
CA PHE A 627 17.03 10.81 -12.29
C PHE A 627 15.53 10.99 -12.15
N LYS A 628 14.79 10.33 -13.02
CA LYS A 628 13.34 10.25 -12.96
C LYS A 628 12.94 8.82 -12.75
N TYR A 629 11.90 8.61 -11.95
CA TYR A 629 11.27 7.31 -11.87
C TYR A 629 10.60 6.98 -13.20
N VAL A 630 10.85 5.77 -13.69
CA VAL A 630 10.21 5.20 -14.85
C VAL A 630 9.63 3.88 -14.40
N GLU A 631 8.30 3.75 -14.48
CA GLU A 631 7.59 2.51 -14.19
C GLU A 631 8.00 1.44 -15.21
N GLU A 632 8.17 0.20 -14.76
CA GLU A 632 8.56 -0.93 -15.62
C GLU A 632 7.47 -1.26 -16.65
N GLU A 633 7.82 -2.02 -17.69
CA GLU A 633 6.84 -2.53 -18.63
C GLU A 633 5.91 -3.55 -17.94
N GLN A 634 4.61 -3.47 -18.22
CA GLN A 634 3.57 -4.33 -17.62
C GLN A 634 3.52 -4.29 -16.09
N PRO A 635 3.36 -3.09 -15.48
CA PRO A 635 3.33 -2.95 -14.02
C PRO A 635 2.19 -3.74 -13.36
N GLU A 636 1.14 -4.11 -14.13
CA GLU A 636 0.06 -4.97 -13.67
C GLU A 636 0.51 -6.34 -13.16
N GLU A 637 1.56 -6.93 -13.74
CA GLU A 637 2.11 -8.24 -13.32
C GLU A 637 2.67 -8.18 -11.90
N PHE A 638 3.08 -6.99 -11.46
CA PHE A 638 3.52 -6.73 -10.09
C PHE A 638 2.36 -6.26 -9.19
N PHE A 639 1.66 -5.21 -9.59
CA PHE A 639 0.69 -4.54 -8.71
C PHE A 639 -0.57 -5.38 -8.47
N ILE A 640 -1.03 -6.19 -9.43
CA ILE A 640 -2.24 -7.00 -9.23
C ILE A 640 -2.01 -8.05 -8.13
N PRO A 641 -0.99 -8.94 -8.19
CA PRO A 641 -0.70 -9.86 -7.09
C PRO A 641 -0.46 -9.14 -5.77
N TYR A 642 0.28 -8.02 -5.80
CA TYR A 642 0.58 -7.26 -4.59
C TYR A 642 -0.68 -6.68 -3.94
N VAL A 643 -1.56 -6.00 -4.69
CA VAL A 643 -2.83 -5.47 -4.17
C VAL A 643 -3.68 -6.58 -3.59
N TRP A 644 -3.78 -7.72 -4.25
CA TRP A 644 -4.53 -8.85 -3.75
C TRP A 644 -3.91 -9.47 -2.49
N SER A 645 -2.59 -9.45 -2.33
CA SER A 645 -1.94 -9.81 -1.08
C SER A 645 -2.30 -8.85 0.07
N LEU A 646 -2.46 -7.55 -0.23
CA LEU A 646 -2.95 -6.57 0.76
C LEU A 646 -4.41 -6.81 1.13
N VAL A 647 -5.26 -7.13 0.14
CA VAL A 647 -6.66 -7.51 0.38
C VAL A 647 -6.71 -8.75 1.26
N TYR A 648 -5.93 -9.78 0.94
CA TYR A 648 -5.87 -11.02 1.70
C TYR A 648 -5.47 -10.80 3.17
N ASN A 649 -4.46 -9.95 3.42
CA ASN A 649 -3.91 -9.74 4.76
C ASN A 649 -4.67 -8.68 5.58
N SER A 650 -5.30 -7.69 4.94
CA SER A 650 -5.84 -6.50 5.62
C SER A 650 -7.37 -6.36 5.51
N ALA A 651 -8.06 -7.11 4.64
CA ALA A 651 -9.52 -7.00 4.54
C ALA A 651 -10.21 -7.62 5.76
N VAL A 652 -10.87 -6.78 6.55
CA VAL A 652 -11.72 -7.23 7.68
C VAL A 652 -12.97 -7.92 7.11
N GLY A 653 -13.42 -9.01 7.73
CA GLY A 653 -14.66 -9.69 7.31
C GLY A 653 -14.53 -10.57 6.06
N LEU A 654 -13.34 -10.67 5.45
CA LEU A 654 -13.06 -11.56 4.34
C LEU A 654 -11.97 -12.56 4.71
N TYR A 655 -12.10 -13.78 4.18
CA TYR A 655 -11.17 -14.88 4.38
C TYR A 655 -11.04 -15.61 3.04
N TRP A 656 -9.88 -16.06 2.65
CA TRP A 656 -9.75 -17.00 1.53
C TRP A 656 -8.89 -18.15 2.00
N ASN A 657 -9.25 -19.37 1.59
CA ASN A 657 -8.43 -20.53 1.88
C ASN A 657 -7.07 -20.38 1.16
N PRO A 658 -5.93 -20.38 1.88
CA PRO A 658 -4.62 -20.24 1.26
C PRO A 658 -4.34 -21.29 0.18
N GLN A 659 -4.95 -22.47 0.26
CA GLN A 659 -4.74 -23.56 -0.69
C GLN A 659 -5.39 -23.32 -2.06
N ASP A 660 -6.40 -22.45 -2.11
CA ASP A 660 -7.16 -22.16 -3.34
C ASP A 660 -6.56 -20.96 -4.11
N ILE A 661 -5.69 -20.18 -3.46
CA ILE A 661 -5.05 -19.00 -4.07
C ILE A 661 -3.91 -19.44 -5.00
N GLN A 662 -3.96 -18.97 -6.25
CA GLN A 662 -2.98 -19.28 -7.28
C GLN A 662 -2.15 -18.08 -7.72
N LEU A 663 -2.66 -16.86 -7.49
CA LEU A 663 -2.08 -15.62 -8.01
C LEU A 663 -0.69 -15.29 -7.47
N PHE A 664 -0.45 -15.57 -6.19
CA PHE A 664 0.83 -15.36 -5.53
C PHE A 664 1.12 -16.52 -4.58
N THR A 665 2.40 -16.80 -4.39
CA THR A 665 2.83 -17.75 -3.37
C THR A 665 2.65 -17.12 -2.00
N MET A 666 1.95 -17.83 -1.11
CA MET A 666 2.01 -17.50 0.31
C MET A 666 3.42 -17.83 0.77
N ASP A 667 4.20 -16.82 1.14
CA ASP A 667 5.41 -17.06 1.91
C ASP A 667 4.97 -17.83 3.16
N SER A 668 5.48 -19.05 3.30
CA SER A 668 5.35 -19.79 4.55
C SER A 668 6.18 -19.05 5.59
N ASP A 669 5.57 -18.07 6.26
CA ASP A 669 6.11 -17.51 7.50
C ASP A 669 6.37 -18.61 8.55
#